data_AF-A0A3S8WHF5-F1
#
_entry.id   AF-A0A3S8WHF5-F1
#
_cell.length_a   1.000
_cell.length_b   1.000
_cell.length_c   1.000
_cell.angle_alpha   90.00
_cell.angle_beta   90.00
_cell.angle_gamma   90.00
#
_symmetry.space_group_name_H-M   'P 1'
#
loop_
_entity.id
_entity.type
_entity.pdbx_description
1 polymer ?
#
loop_
_entity_poly.entity_id
_entity_poly.type
_entity_poly.pdbx_seq_one_letter_code
_entity_poly.pdbx_strand_id
1 'polypeptide(L)'
;MTGWSEERIPIAVAPVPGEALDSWLERYAQRLRINTLDFVDYLGLPRSSARTMVRRLTEDEGEVLQRRTGIGAGQLRAMTLEPYDGSLVRIDPVTRRLRCPPTWRHYGNTSRYCPACLNEQQARWQVRWRLGWVFACTRHSLLLLDLCPQCGNAPPVATRGRHRVVPPPETCRSWIIQRGQDVRCDFPLAHAPAVRLPTNGAVLAAQHAVDTSVLADHHGPAARQRGGELSFLGRRALRGIQAQLELAPPVVGQVLEECGGTTPRVAATQEVHDAHNIAVGTALAVIATDPEHPAFDELFAWLHRGNGQPIGIPRDHPTSDLGNWRPAGPRVISRILKASDGQLTLKARLRYRTATPDAAPPALTEAQVSQRAAKLPGMLWASWTLRLLPAKAAHQPRIGGIRRACVNLMLIPAGPIGHREATRLMDNSHFRSQQEALLAFVDEDHIASTLAHFAHVVDTHTVPINYARRRALFADESVDLCLDEWRHREICRSFGSRQFTPVHRERARWQVRRLLLGAEPHRGNHPPAWAHRFTYRLHPDLRAFFADQAAAILAARKIKEPVWWEPPDDWLDGIALPVAPLDVTVDRLAALLQPGPSAGDVASELGLTMHQLRLLLESRGVSAPKPPEPRGPGHLTPRQGDLAPDRLRHLYVERGMQQKDIAEVAGCSPDIVRYSLKEAAIPLRPRRAAGELARSVDPAWLATEYYVKRRTAADIGRELNTGGNSITKLLDAWEIPRHPASGHTPPPRIHTNPFDGLPVKLSPAMRRISIRQNSLTALRSAVLVPGYPTRRSAALALGIPRTTFNAHLRLVEGAAGFAVFNHRKRPVRVTPRGRTLLNEARRLLQLLDAQEPSASADVY
;
A
#
# COMPACT_ATOMS: atom_id res chain seq x y z
N MET A 1 53.96 -37.28 11.26
CA MET A 1 54.23 -38.08 12.48
C MET A 1 54.93 -37.15 13.46
N THR A 2 54.29 -36.80 14.57
CA THR A 2 54.96 -36.10 15.68
C THR A 2 56.02 -37.03 16.28
N GLY A 3 57.20 -36.49 16.59
CA GLY A 3 58.31 -37.25 17.18
C GLY A 3 57.89 -37.92 18.49
N TRP A 4 58.41 -39.13 18.72
CA TRP A 4 58.18 -39.87 19.96
C TRP A 4 58.82 -39.10 21.13
N SER A 5 58.06 -38.83 22.21
CA SER A 5 58.56 -38.16 23.42
C SER A 5 58.61 -39.14 24.59
N GLU A 6 59.55 -38.95 25.51
CA GLU A 6 59.68 -39.79 26.73
C GLU A 6 58.43 -39.73 27.63
N GLU A 7 57.62 -38.67 27.50
CA GLU A 7 56.38 -38.51 28.25
C GLU A 7 55.18 -39.27 27.65
N ARG A 8 55.30 -39.79 26.42
CA ARG A 8 54.19 -40.40 25.68
C ARG A 8 53.92 -41.83 26.14
N ILE A 9 52.64 -42.18 26.29
CA ILE A 9 52.21 -43.53 26.66
C ILE A 9 52.57 -44.51 25.53
N PRO A 10 53.22 -45.66 25.83
CA PRO A 10 53.66 -46.62 24.80
C PRO A 10 52.50 -47.30 24.04
N ILE A 11 51.37 -47.52 24.70
CA ILE A 11 50.18 -48.17 24.11
C ILE A 11 49.28 -47.09 23.52
N ALA A 12 49.25 -46.97 22.19
CA ALA A 12 48.43 -45.97 21.50
C ALA A 12 47.03 -46.49 21.14
N VAL A 13 46.02 -45.63 21.29
CA VAL A 13 44.66 -45.83 20.77
C VAL A 13 44.32 -44.63 19.89
N ALA A 14 44.18 -44.85 18.58
CA ALA A 14 43.85 -43.78 17.65
C ALA A 14 42.36 -43.39 17.77
N PRO A 15 42.04 -42.08 17.85
CA PRO A 15 40.66 -41.61 17.74
C PRO A 15 40.15 -41.75 16.30
N VAL A 16 38.86 -42.01 16.13
CA VAL A 16 38.20 -42.05 14.81
C VAL A 16 37.51 -40.72 14.49
N PRO A 17 37.25 -40.40 13.20
CA PRO A 17 36.54 -39.18 12.83
C PRO A 17 35.17 -39.08 13.51
N GLY A 18 34.90 -37.93 14.14
CA GLY A 18 33.63 -37.65 14.84
C GLY A 18 33.49 -38.27 16.23
N GLU A 19 34.48 -39.03 16.70
CA GLU A 19 34.49 -39.61 18.05
C GLU A 19 34.47 -38.52 19.13
N ALA A 20 33.64 -38.71 20.16
CA ALA A 20 33.61 -37.84 21.32
C ALA A 20 34.81 -38.12 22.24
N LEU A 21 35.34 -37.07 22.88
CA LEU A 21 36.51 -37.19 23.76
C LEU A 21 36.31 -38.20 24.90
N ASP A 22 35.12 -38.21 25.53
CA ASP A 22 34.81 -39.19 26.57
C ASP A 22 34.81 -40.64 26.05
N SER A 23 34.33 -40.86 24.82
CA SER A 23 34.33 -42.17 24.15
C SER A 23 35.76 -42.67 23.97
N TRP A 24 36.64 -41.78 23.52
CA TRP A 24 38.03 -42.10 23.25
C TRP A 24 38.81 -42.39 24.53
N LEU A 25 38.64 -41.56 25.58
CA LEU A 25 39.24 -41.79 26.89
C LEU A 25 38.78 -43.11 27.51
N GLU A 26 37.49 -43.42 27.43
CA GLU A 26 36.95 -44.71 27.86
C GLU A 26 37.52 -45.87 27.07
N ARG A 27 37.68 -45.73 25.75
CA ARG A 27 38.28 -46.76 24.91
C ARG A 27 39.76 -46.99 25.23
N TYR A 28 40.48 -45.92 25.54
CA TYR A 28 41.86 -45.98 25.99
C TYR A 28 41.95 -46.73 27.33
N ALA A 29 41.12 -46.36 28.30
CA ALA A 29 41.05 -47.02 29.60
C ALA A 29 40.68 -48.52 29.47
N GLN A 30 39.74 -48.87 28.59
CA GLN A 30 39.43 -50.28 28.27
C GLN A 30 40.65 -51.03 27.72
N ARG A 31 41.41 -50.41 26.80
CA ARG A 31 42.60 -51.04 26.22
C ARG A 31 43.66 -51.33 27.28
N LEU A 32 43.77 -50.44 28.28
CA LEU A 32 44.67 -50.56 29.42
C LEU A 32 44.08 -51.39 30.58
N ARG A 33 42.83 -51.83 30.49
CA ARG A 33 42.09 -52.57 31.53
C ARG A 33 41.97 -51.83 32.87
N ILE A 34 41.84 -50.51 32.82
CA ILE A 34 41.62 -49.65 33.98
C ILE A 34 40.29 -48.90 33.85
N ASN A 35 39.90 -48.15 34.88
CA ASN A 35 38.76 -47.26 34.80
C ASN A 35 39.16 -45.89 34.21
N THR A 36 38.19 -45.08 33.76
CA THR A 36 38.47 -43.78 33.13
C THR A 36 39.07 -42.75 34.09
N LEU A 37 38.71 -42.79 35.37
CA LEU A 37 39.31 -41.90 36.37
C LEU A 37 40.79 -42.24 36.56
N ASP A 38 41.12 -43.51 36.77
CA ASP A 38 42.51 -43.97 36.91
C ASP A 38 43.35 -43.58 35.68
N PHE A 39 42.77 -43.67 34.48
CA PHE A 39 43.45 -43.25 33.26
C PHE A 39 43.71 -41.74 33.21
N VAL A 40 42.71 -40.93 33.58
CA VAL A 40 42.83 -39.47 33.63
C VAL A 40 43.82 -39.03 34.73
N ASP A 41 43.81 -39.71 35.88
CA ASP A 41 44.76 -39.50 36.98
C ASP A 41 46.19 -39.86 36.54
N TYR A 42 46.36 -41.00 35.84
CA TYR A 42 47.64 -41.43 35.28
C TYR A 42 48.22 -40.44 34.25
N LEU A 43 47.36 -39.79 33.46
CA LEU A 43 47.77 -38.72 32.55
C LEU A 43 48.30 -37.49 33.29
N GLY A 44 47.95 -37.32 34.57
CA GLY A 44 48.30 -36.17 35.42
C GLY A 44 47.15 -35.17 35.59
N LEU A 45 45.89 -35.60 35.45
CA LEU A 45 44.70 -34.72 35.47
C LEU A 45 43.69 -35.08 36.59
N PRO A 46 44.08 -35.14 37.88
CA PRO A 46 43.27 -35.75 38.95
C PRO A 46 41.96 -35.03 39.33
N ARG A 47 41.76 -33.81 38.83
CA ARG A 47 40.52 -33.02 39.05
C ARG A 47 39.65 -32.92 37.80
N SER A 48 40.07 -33.53 36.71
CA SER A 48 39.38 -33.46 35.42
C SER A 48 38.39 -34.60 35.29
N SER A 49 37.27 -34.33 34.61
CA SER A 49 36.26 -35.34 34.32
C SER A 49 36.07 -35.45 32.82
N ALA A 50 36.02 -36.67 32.29
CA ALA A 50 35.69 -36.90 30.87
C ALA A 50 34.39 -36.20 30.45
N ARG A 51 33.42 -36.11 31.37
CA ARG A 51 32.15 -35.40 31.16
C ARG A 51 32.31 -33.89 30.97
N THR A 52 33.26 -33.26 31.66
CA THR A 52 33.52 -31.81 31.51
C THR A 52 34.45 -31.54 30.35
N MET A 53 35.46 -32.40 30.15
CA MET A 53 36.42 -32.29 29.06
C MET A 53 35.77 -32.39 27.68
N VAL A 54 34.80 -33.28 27.47
CA VAL A 54 34.08 -33.35 26.18
C VAL A 54 33.30 -32.07 25.86
N ARG A 55 33.01 -31.23 26.84
CA ARG A 55 32.36 -29.94 26.56
C ARG A 55 33.38 -28.93 26.10
N ARG A 56 34.44 -28.78 26.89
CA ARG A 56 35.56 -27.88 26.64
C ARG A 56 36.77 -28.36 27.44
N LEU A 57 37.91 -28.41 26.76
CA LEU A 57 39.21 -28.60 27.40
C LEU A 57 39.69 -27.28 27.98
N THR A 58 40.33 -27.32 29.16
CA THR A 58 41.22 -26.24 29.57
C THR A 58 42.52 -26.31 28.78
N GLU A 59 43.30 -25.22 28.75
CA GLU A 59 44.61 -25.22 28.11
C GLU A 59 45.51 -26.32 28.69
N ASP A 60 45.61 -26.39 30.03
CA ASP A 60 46.36 -27.45 30.74
C ASP A 60 45.90 -28.87 30.37
N GLU A 61 44.58 -29.13 30.32
CA GLU A 61 44.03 -30.44 29.94
C GLU A 61 44.42 -30.81 28.51
N GLY A 62 44.34 -29.85 27.58
CA GLY A 62 44.71 -30.02 26.17
C GLY A 62 46.19 -30.30 25.99
N GLU A 63 47.07 -29.55 26.66
CA GLU A 63 48.52 -29.73 26.59
C GLU A 63 48.97 -31.07 27.14
N VAL A 64 48.44 -31.46 28.31
CA VAL A 64 48.76 -32.76 28.93
C VAL A 64 48.30 -33.91 28.02
N LEU A 65 47.08 -33.85 27.48
CA LEU A 65 46.58 -34.86 26.55
C LEU A 65 47.44 -34.94 25.29
N GLN A 66 47.81 -33.80 24.69
CA GLN A 66 48.66 -33.76 23.51
C GLN A 66 50.04 -34.36 23.79
N ARG A 67 50.71 -33.96 24.88
CA ARG A 67 52.03 -34.48 25.25
C ARG A 67 52.03 -35.98 25.54
N ARG A 68 51.06 -36.45 26.34
CA ARG A 68 51.00 -37.85 26.80
C ARG A 68 50.49 -38.82 25.74
N THR A 69 49.63 -38.40 24.82
CA THR A 69 48.99 -39.31 23.84
C THR A 69 49.52 -39.13 22.41
N GLY A 70 50.10 -37.98 22.11
CA GLY A 70 50.58 -37.62 20.78
C GLY A 70 49.49 -37.15 19.81
N ILE A 71 48.24 -37.00 20.27
CA ILE A 71 47.12 -36.47 19.47
C ILE A 71 47.22 -34.95 19.41
N GLY A 72 47.15 -34.37 18.21
CA GLY A 72 47.28 -32.93 18.03
C GLY A 72 46.11 -32.14 18.65
N ALA A 73 46.40 -30.92 19.14
CA ALA A 73 45.42 -30.03 19.78
C ALA A 73 44.14 -29.83 18.94
N GLY A 74 44.28 -29.66 17.62
CA GLY A 74 43.12 -29.48 16.73
C GLY A 74 42.18 -30.69 16.72
N GLN A 75 42.72 -31.90 16.76
CA GLN A 75 41.92 -33.13 16.81
C GLN A 75 41.27 -33.31 18.18
N LEU A 76 42.00 -33.06 19.28
CA LEU A 76 41.45 -33.07 20.64
C LEU A 76 40.28 -32.10 20.76
N ARG A 77 40.42 -30.87 20.23
CA ARG A 77 39.37 -29.86 20.20
C ARG A 77 38.14 -30.32 19.39
N ALA A 78 38.35 -30.94 18.23
CA ALA A 78 37.28 -31.46 17.37
C ALA A 78 36.48 -32.60 18.02
N MET A 79 37.05 -33.30 19.00
CA MET A 79 36.39 -34.34 19.78
C MET A 79 35.54 -33.77 20.94
N THR A 80 35.47 -32.44 21.09
CA THR A 80 34.67 -31.74 22.11
C THR A 80 33.51 -30.94 21.51
N LEU A 81 32.66 -30.37 22.36
CA LEU A 81 31.61 -29.42 21.96
C LEU A 81 32.13 -27.99 21.76
N GLU A 82 33.41 -27.73 22.05
CA GLU A 82 33.99 -26.40 21.97
C GLU A 82 33.88 -25.76 20.57
N PRO A 83 34.07 -26.47 19.45
CA PRO A 83 33.90 -25.89 18.12
C PRO A 83 32.50 -25.31 17.87
N TYR A 84 31.49 -25.82 18.57
CA TYR A 84 30.09 -25.41 18.47
C TYR A 84 29.70 -24.34 19.49
N ASP A 85 30.61 -23.91 20.36
CA ASP A 85 30.32 -22.86 21.32
C ASP A 85 30.04 -21.54 20.60
N GLY A 86 28.92 -20.94 20.97
CA GLY A 86 28.46 -19.68 20.46
C GLY A 86 27.54 -19.74 19.24
N SER A 87 27.34 -20.93 18.68
CA SER A 87 26.45 -21.19 17.55
C SER A 87 25.32 -22.13 17.94
N LEU A 88 25.63 -23.41 18.15
CA LEU A 88 24.67 -24.47 18.44
C LEU A 88 24.57 -24.79 19.93
N VAL A 89 25.66 -24.53 20.66
CA VAL A 89 25.70 -24.63 22.12
C VAL A 89 26.26 -23.34 22.73
N ARG A 90 26.01 -23.14 24.03
CA ARG A 90 26.66 -22.08 24.81
C ARG A 90 27.32 -22.72 26.01
N ILE A 91 28.63 -22.58 26.14
CA ILE A 91 29.43 -23.19 27.20
C ILE A 91 29.85 -22.09 28.16
N ASP A 92 29.51 -22.27 29.44
CA ASP A 92 30.02 -21.39 30.49
C ASP A 92 31.55 -21.54 30.59
N PRO A 93 32.34 -20.45 30.52
CA PRO A 93 33.80 -20.54 30.45
C PRO A 93 34.43 -21.11 31.72
N VAL A 94 33.78 -20.96 32.88
CA VAL A 94 34.33 -21.39 34.17
C VAL A 94 33.81 -22.78 34.55
N THR A 95 32.49 -22.93 34.63
CA THR A 95 31.83 -24.17 35.07
C THR A 95 31.77 -25.24 33.98
N ARG A 96 32.07 -24.89 32.72
CA ARG A 96 31.92 -25.75 31.52
C ARG A 96 30.52 -26.36 31.41
N ARG A 97 29.51 -25.71 32.00
CA ARG A 97 28.11 -26.12 31.89
C ARG A 97 27.52 -25.58 30.60
N LEU A 98 26.67 -26.39 29.96
CA LEU A 98 25.90 -25.94 28.83
C LEU A 98 24.80 -24.99 29.34
N ARG A 99 24.83 -23.75 28.87
CA ARG A 99 23.80 -22.72 29.09
C ARG A 99 22.73 -22.83 28.01
N CYS A 100 21.60 -22.17 28.25
CA CYS A 100 20.44 -22.11 27.35
C CYS A 100 20.86 -21.79 25.89
N PRO A 101 20.80 -22.76 24.96
CA PRO A 101 21.07 -22.48 23.56
C PRO A 101 19.86 -21.79 22.92
N PRO A 102 20.07 -21.01 21.84
CA PRO A 102 19.01 -20.24 21.19
C PRO A 102 17.97 -21.12 20.47
N THR A 103 18.32 -22.36 20.10
CA THR A 103 17.51 -23.27 19.27
C THR A 103 17.16 -24.58 20.00
N TRP A 104 16.98 -25.70 19.29
CA TRP A 104 16.80 -27.02 19.90
C TRP A 104 17.85 -27.29 20.96
N ARG A 105 17.39 -27.73 22.13
CA ARG A 105 18.22 -27.80 23.33
C ARG A 105 18.68 -29.23 23.60
N HIS A 106 19.96 -29.41 23.95
CA HIS A 106 20.48 -30.65 24.53
C HIS A 106 21.51 -30.31 25.62
N TYR A 107 21.34 -30.82 26.84
CA TYR A 107 22.13 -30.39 27.99
C TYR A 107 23.50 -31.08 28.13
N GLY A 108 23.86 -31.96 27.19
CA GLY A 108 25.17 -32.64 27.12
C GLY A 108 25.60 -33.32 28.42
N ASN A 109 24.62 -33.72 29.25
CA ASN A 109 24.80 -34.62 30.39
C ASN A 109 24.62 -36.08 29.95
N THR A 110 23.83 -36.26 28.91
CA THR A 110 23.44 -37.53 28.31
C THR A 110 23.79 -37.49 26.82
N SER A 111 23.88 -38.65 26.20
CA SER A 111 24.10 -38.77 24.77
C SER A 111 22.99 -39.58 24.13
N ARG A 112 22.58 -39.16 22.94
CA ARG A 112 21.85 -40.01 22.02
C ARG A 112 22.76 -41.11 21.50
N TYR A 113 22.17 -42.15 20.93
CA TYR A 113 22.93 -43.22 20.30
C TYR A 113 22.19 -43.87 19.15
N CYS A 114 22.96 -44.48 18.25
CA CYS A 114 22.46 -45.36 17.20
C CYS A 114 22.86 -46.80 17.56
N PRO A 115 21.89 -47.72 17.74
CA PRO A 115 22.18 -49.13 18.04
C PRO A 115 23.10 -49.77 16.99
N ALA A 116 22.85 -49.50 15.71
CA ALA A 116 23.66 -50.03 14.61
C ALA A 116 25.11 -49.52 14.63
N CYS A 117 25.35 -48.21 14.88
CA CYS A 117 26.71 -47.69 15.06
C CYS A 117 27.44 -48.34 16.24
N LEU A 118 26.72 -48.65 17.33
CA LEU A 118 27.30 -49.32 18.49
C LEU A 118 27.50 -50.83 18.29
N ASN A 119 26.90 -51.42 17.26
CA ASN A 119 27.10 -52.84 16.93
C ASN A 119 28.30 -53.08 16.00
N GLU A 120 28.89 -52.01 15.45
CA GLU A 120 30.06 -52.13 14.57
C GLU A 120 31.33 -52.51 15.35
N GLN A 121 32.29 -53.18 14.69
CA GLN A 121 33.55 -53.65 15.29
C GLN A 121 34.34 -52.55 16.02
N GLN A 122 34.09 -51.29 15.69
CA GLN A 122 34.64 -50.12 16.37
C GLN A 122 33.52 -49.22 16.87
N ALA A 123 32.67 -49.73 17.77
CA ALA A 123 31.63 -48.96 18.43
C ALA A 123 32.21 -47.67 19.05
N ARG A 124 31.67 -46.50 18.66
CA ARG A 124 32.11 -45.18 19.12
C ARG A 124 30.94 -44.25 19.37
N TRP A 125 31.01 -43.54 20.48
CA TRP A 125 30.07 -42.47 20.79
C TRP A 125 30.49 -41.21 20.05
N GLN A 126 29.59 -40.67 19.24
CA GLN A 126 29.88 -39.55 18.36
C GLN A 126 29.66 -38.21 19.07
N VAL A 127 30.57 -37.24 18.87
CA VAL A 127 30.43 -35.89 19.45
C VAL A 127 29.11 -35.25 19.04
N ARG A 128 28.71 -35.44 17.79
CA ARG A 128 27.49 -34.89 17.20
C ARG A 128 26.19 -35.39 17.85
N TRP A 129 26.19 -36.56 18.50
CA TRP A 129 25.04 -37.08 19.25
C TRP A 129 24.72 -36.27 20.52
N ARG A 130 25.60 -35.33 20.89
CA ARG A 130 25.39 -34.38 22.00
C ARG A 130 24.80 -33.05 21.51
N LEU A 131 24.52 -32.89 20.21
CA LEU A 131 23.94 -31.69 19.63
C LEU A 131 22.42 -31.83 19.51
N GLY A 132 21.67 -30.77 19.85
CA GLY A 132 20.20 -30.76 19.71
C GLY A 132 19.72 -31.02 18.28
N TRP A 133 20.51 -30.66 17.27
CA TRP A 133 20.19 -30.76 15.85
C TRP A 133 20.41 -32.15 15.23
N VAL A 134 20.93 -33.11 15.99
CA VAL A 134 21.20 -34.46 15.49
C VAL A 134 20.20 -35.42 16.12
N PHE A 135 19.17 -35.77 15.35
CA PHE A 135 18.06 -36.63 15.75
C PHE A 135 17.99 -37.93 14.95
N ALA A 136 18.58 -38.00 13.76
CA ALA A 136 18.65 -39.21 12.94
C ALA A 136 20.09 -39.61 12.60
N CYS A 137 20.34 -40.93 12.53
CA CYS A 137 21.56 -41.49 11.98
C CYS A 137 21.44 -41.59 10.46
N THR A 138 22.13 -40.72 9.73
CA THR A 138 22.17 -40.73 8.26
C THR A 138 22.90 -41.94 7.66
N ARG A 139 23.73 -42.64 8.44
CA ARG A 139 24.46 -43.83 7.99
C ARG A 139 23.60 -45.10 7.99
N HIS A 140 22.74 -45.25 9.00
CA HIS A 140 21.90 -46.45 9.17
C HIS A 140 20.42 -46.18 8.94
N SER A 141 20.05 -44.93 8.63
CA SER A 141 18.67 -44.47 8.47
C SER A 141 17.79 -44.83 9.68
N LEU A 142 18.30 -44.55 10.88
CA LEU A 142 17.60 -44.83 12.15
C LEU A 142 17.31 -43.53 12.89
N LEU A 143 16.14 -43.43 13.51
CA LEU A 143 15.90 -42.41 14.54
C LEU A 143 16.82 -42.70 15.74
N LEU A 144 17.54 -41.68 16.22
CA LEU A 144 18.42 -41.85 17.36
C LEU A 144 17.62 -42.06 18.64
N LEU A 145 18.14 -42.91 19.53
CA LEU A 145 17.51 -43.19 20.81
C LEU A 145 18.11 -42.28 21.88
N ASP A 146 17.25 -41.68 22.72
CA ASP A 146 17.67 -40.91 23.90
C ASP A 146 17.73 -41.78 25.16
N LEU A 147 16.92 -42.84 25.23
CA LEU A 147 16.71 -43.65 26.43
C LEU A 147 17.12 -45.11 26.19
N CYS A 148 17.56 -45.79 27.25
CA CYS A 148 17.72 -47.24 27.23
C CYS A 148 16.35 -47.92 27.42
N PRO A 149 15.97 -48.90 26.57
CA PRO A 149 14.67 -49.56 26.65
C PRO A 149 14.49 -50.39 27.92
N GLN A 150 15.56 -50.88 28.55
CA GLN A 150 15.47 -51.69 29.78
C GLN A 150 15.30 -50.82 31.03
N CYS A 151 16.12 -49.78 31.21
CA CYS A 151 16.10 -48.98 32.43
C CYS A 151 15.34 -47.65 32.33
N GLY A 152 14.93 -47.22 31.13
CA GLY A 152 14.29 -45.93 30.89
C GLY A 152 15.21 -44.70 31.06
N ASN A 153 16.42 -44.87 31.59
CA ASN A 153 17.39 -43.79 31.77
C ASN A 153 18.09 -43.42 30.45
N ALA A 154 18.38 -42.13 30.29
CA ALA A 154 19.22 -41.62 29.21
C ALA A 154 20.70 -41.99 29.45
N PRO A 155 21.43 -42.57 28.47
CA PRO A 155 22.82 -42.94 28.65
C PRO A 155 23.69 -41.73 29.04
N PRO A 156 24.43 -41.80 30.16
CA PRO A 156 25.32 -40.73 30.57
C PRO A 156 26.51 -40.60 29.61
N VAL A 157 26.99 -39.37 29.44
CA VAL A 157 28.16 -39.07 28.59
C VAL A 157 29.41 -39.82 29.03
N ALA A 158 29.64 -40.00 30.33
CA ALA A 158 30.78 -40.78 30.83
C ALA A 158 30.33 -41.71 31.96
N THR A 159 30.98 -42.86 32.04
CA THR A 159 30.76 -43.85 33.08
C THR A 159 31.24 -43.31 34.44
N ARG A 160 30.46 -43.48 35.51
CA ARG A 160 30.88 -43.09 36.86
C ARG A 160 32.02 -43.99 37.34
N GLY A 161 33.01 -43.45 38.05
CA GLY A 161 34.21 -44.16 38.51
C GLY A 161 34.03 -45.18 39.65
N ARG A 162 32.88 -45.86 39.74
CA ARG A 162 32.64 -46.94 40.71
C ARG A 162 32.98 -48.33 40.14
N HIS A 163 33.58 -48.42 38.95
CA HIS A 163 33.92 -49.67 38.27
C HIS A 163 35.42 -49.93 38.31
N ARG A 164 35.85 -51.19 38.40
CA ARG A 164 37.26 -51.58 38.24
C ARG A 164 37.74 -51.48 36.79
N VAL A 165 36.85 -51.76 35.82
CA VAL A 165 37.12 -51.70 34.38
C VAL A 165 35.97 -51.01 33.67
N VAL A 166 36.28 -50.18 32.67
CA VAL A 166 35.28 -49.52 31.85
C VAL A 166 34.46 -50.57 31.07
N PRO A 167 33.12 -50.53 31.11
CA PRO A 167 32.27 -51.47 30.38
C PRO A 167 32.36 -51.26 28.86
N PRO A 168 32.03 -52.27 28.04
CA PRO A 168 32.00 -52.12 26.58
C PRO A 168 31.10 -50.95 26.14
N PRO A 169 31.50 -50.17 25.11
CA PRO A 169 30.78 -48.96 24.70
C PRO A 169 29.34 -49.22 24.22
N GLU A 170 29.04 -50.45 23.81
CA GLU A 170 27.73 -50.93 23.36
C GLU A 170 26.76 -51.27 24.50
N THR A 171 27.17 -51.15 25.76
CA THR A 171 26.33 -51.46 26.94
C THR A 171 25.81 -50.19 27.63
N CYS A 172 24.65 -50.30 28.28
CA CYS A 172 24.05 -49.21 29.02
C CYS A 172 24.93 -48.80 30.22
N ARG A 173 25.28 -47.51 30.28
CA ARG A 173 26.16 -46.93 31.30
C ARG A 173 25.43 -46.44 32.55
N SER A 174 24.11 -46.59 32.59
CA SER A 174 23.26 -46.11 33.67
C SER A 174 23.31 -47.04 34.87
N TRP A 175 23.33 -46.43 36.05
CA TRP A 175 23.07 -47.12 37.31
C TRP A 175 21.57 -47.09 37.60
N ILE A 176 21.05 -48.20 38.10
CA ILE A 176 19.67 -48.37 38.53
C ILE A 176 19.65 -48.87 39.98
N ILE A 177 18.58 -48.55 40.70
CA ILE A 177 18.35 -49.12 42.03
C ILE A 177 17.58 -50.41 41.82
N GLN A 178 18.20 -51.55 42.12
CA GLN A 178 17.56 -52.86 42.09
C GLN A 178 17.60 -53.44 43.50
N ARG A 179 16.42 -53.71 44.09
CA ARG A 179 16.29 -54.22 45.48
C ARG A 179 17.05 -53.38 46.52
N GLY A 180 17.04 -52.05 46.36
CA GLY A 180 17.71 -51.12 47.27
C GLY A 180 19.23 -51.00 47.09
N GLN A 181 19.81 -51.70 46.11
CA GLN A 181 21.23 -51.62 45.78
C GLN A 181 21.45 -50.93 44.43
N ASP A 182 22.49 -50.10 44.34
CA ASP A 182 22.95 -49.52 43.07
C ASP A 182 23.58 -50.63 42.22
N VAL A 183 22.92 -51.02 41.12
CA VAL A 183 23.45 -51.96 40.13
C VAL A 183 23.50 -51.33 38.75
N ARG A 184 24.28 -51.93 37.86
CA ARG A 184 24.37 -51.49 36.47
C ARG A 184 23.19 -52.03 35.66
N CYS A 185 22.75 -51.26 34.67
CA CYS A 185 21.76 -51.77 33.73
C CYS A 185 22.35 -52.82 32.78
N ASP A 186 23.55 -52.60 32.23
CA ASP A 186 24.28 -53.49 31.31
C ASP A 186 23.52 -53.99 30.07
N PHE A 187 22.37 -53.40 29.78
CA PHE A 187 21.63 -53.69 28.55
C PHE A 187 22.51 -53.45 27.32
N PRO A 188 22.59 -54.40 26.36
CA PRO A 188 23.29 -54.18 25.09
C PRO A 188 22.50 -53.18 24.25
N LEU A 189 22.93 -51.91 24.26
CA LEU A 189 22.34 -50.81 23.49
C LEU A 189 22.36 -51.09 21.98
N ALA A 190 23.29 -51.92 21.50
CA ALA A 190 23.31 -52.42 20.12
C ALA A 190 22.03 -53.21 19.73
N HIS A 191 21.33 -53.80 20.70
CA HIS A 191 20.07 -54.53 20.50
C HIS A 191 18.82 -53.68 20.83
N ALA A 192 18.98 -52.39 21.11
CA ALA A 192 17.83 -51.54 21.38
C ALA A 192 16.97 -51.38 20.11
N PRO A 193 15.63 -51.56 20.20
CA PRO A 193 14.75 -51.36 19.06
C PRO A 193 14.74 -49.88 18.67
N ALA A 194 15.09 -49.59 17.42
CA ALA A 194 15.07 -48.25 16.85
C ALA A 194 14.14 -48.18 15.65
N VAL A 195 13.47 -47.04 15.48
CA VAL A 195 12.60 -46.79 14.32
C VAL A 195 13.47 -46.62 13.09
N ARG A 196 13.17 -47.40 12.04
CA ARG A 196 13.83 -47.27 10.73
C ARG A 196 13.14 -46.19 9.92
N LEU A 197 13.92 -45.19 9.54
CA LEU A 197 13.46 -44.08 8.72
C LEU A 197 13.51 -44.49 7.24
N PRO A 198 12.48 -44.20 6.43
CA PRO A 198 12.53 -44.41 5.00
C PRO A 198 13.66 -43.59 4.35
N THR A 199 14.35 -44.15 3.35
CA THR A 199 15.47 -43.46 2.68
C THR A 199 15.03 -42.18 1.97
N ASN A 200 13.79 -42.16 1.47
CA ASN A 200 13.16 -40.98 0.85
C ASN A 200 12.16 -40.30 1.80
N GLY A 201 12.24 -40.60 3.10
CA GLY A 201 11.34 -40.06 4.11
C GLY A 201 11.65 -38.61 4.48
N ALA A 202 10.62 -37.88 4.89
CA ALA A 202 10.72 -36.49 5.29
C ALA A 202 11.69 -36.26 6.46
N VAL A 203 11.74 -37.19 7.41
CA VAL A 203 12.59 -37.06 8.61
C VAL A 203 14.07 -37.18 8.26
N LEU A 204 14.44 -38.13 7.41
CA LEU A 204 15.83 -38.30 6.99
C LEU A 204 16.27 -37.15 6.08
N ALA A 205 15.41 -36.72 5.15
CA ALA A 205 15.64 -35.53 4.33
C ALA A 205 15.85 -34.27 5.21
N ALA A 206 15.07 -34.11 6.28
CA ALA A 206 15.24 -33.01 7.22
C ALA A 206 16.58 -33.07 7.97
N GLN A 207 17.07 -34.25 8.37
CA GLN A 207 18.40 -34.39 8.95
C GLN A 207 19.49 -33.98 7.94
N HIS A 208 19.40 -34.41 6.68
CA HIS A 208 20.34 -33.98 5.64
C HIS A 208 20.31 -32.47 5.38
N ALA A 209 19.12 -31.87 5.38
CA ALA A 209 18.95 -30.43 5.24
C ALA A 209 19.57 -29.66 6.43
N VAL A 210 19.44 -30.17 7.66
CA VAL A 210 20.08 -29.61 8.86
C VAL A 210 21.60 -29.77 8.80
N ASP A 211 22.09 -30.94 8.40
CA ASP A 211 23.52 -31.20 8.26
C ASP A 211 24.17 -30.18 7.30
N THR A 212 23.49 -29.88 6.19
CA THR A 212 23.96 -28.95 5.16
C THR A 212 23.79 -27.48 5.54
N SER A 213 22.60 -27.08 6.00
CA SER A 213 22.23 -25.66 6.15
C SER A 213 22.41 -25.10 7.56
N VAL A 214 22.59 -25.95 8.57
CA VAL A 214 22.75 -25.55 9.98
C VAL A 214 24.08 -26.03 10.56
N LEU A 215 24.50 -27.28 10.31
CA LEU A 215 25.71 -27.84 10.94
C LEU A 215 27.01 -27.51 10.20
N ALA A 216 27.02 -27.57 8.86
CA ALA A 216 28.24 -27.39 8.06
C ALA A 216 28.91 -26.03 8.26
N ASP A 217 28.13 -24.93 8.26
CA ASP A 217 28.60 -23.56 8.50
C ASP A 217 27.89 -22.93 9.71
N HIS A 218 27.88 -23.63 10.85
CA HIS A 218 27.10 -23.24 12.03
C HIS A 218 27.44 -21.86 12.62
N HIS A 219 28.62 -21.30 12.34
CA HIS A 219 28.99 -19.93 12.75
C HIS A 219 28.42 -18.87 11.80
N GLY A 220 28.10 -19.24 10.56
CA GLY A 220 27.55 -18.36 9.54
C GLY A 220 26.23 -17.70 9.98
N PRO A 221 25.99 -16.42 9.61
CA PRO A 221 24.74 -15.74 9.91
C PRO A 221 23.53 -16.45 9.27
N ALA A 222 23.71 -17.02 8.07
CA ALA A 222 22.68 -17.78 7.37
C ALA A 222 22.26 -19.05 8.13
N ALA A 223 23.23 -19.82 8.64
CA ALA A 223 22.96 -21.03 9.42
C ALA A 223 22.25 -20.72 10.73
N ARG A 224 22.65 -19.66 11.44
CA ARG A 224 21.97 -19.21 12.66
C ARG A 224 20.53 -18.78 12.39
N GLN A 225 20.30 -18.04 11.31
CA GLN A 225 18.95 -17.66 10.90
C GLN A 225 18.10 -18.90 10.55
N ARG A 226 18.66 -19.85 9.79
CA ARG A 226 17.98 -21.10 9.42
C ARG A 226 17.66 -21.97 10.63
N GLY A 227 18.57 -22.09 11.59
CA GLY A 227 18.33 -22.81 12.84
C GLY A 227 17.24 -22.16 13.69
N GLY A 228 17.20 -20.83 13.77
CA GLY A 228 16.12 -20.09 14.44
C GLY A 228 14.76 -20.33 13.79
N GLU A 229 14.70 -20.23 12.46
CA GLU A 229 13.51 -20.49 11.65
C GLU A 229 12.95 -21.90 11.87
N LEU A 230 13.79 -22.93 11.69
CA LEU A 230 13.39 -24.33 11.81
C LEU A 230 12.95 -24.67 13.24
N SER A 231 13.69 -24.20 14.25
CA SER A 231 13.35 -24.48 15.65
C SER A 231 12.07 -23.76 16.09
N PHE A 232 11.81 -22.56 15.57
CA PHE A 232 10.59 -21.81 15.87
C PHE A 232 9.36 -22.48 15.24
N LEU A 233 9.43 -22.76 13.93
CA LEU A 233 8.35 -23.43 13.21
C LEU A 233 8.10 -24.84 13.76
N GLY A 234 9.16 -25.58 14.07
CA GLY A 234 9.04 -26.91 14.65
C GLY A 234 8.35 -26.89 16.01
N ARG A 235 8.68 -25.96 16.91
CA ARG A 235 7.94 -25.79 18.19
C ARG A 235 6.48 -25.42 17.97
N ARG A 236 6.17 -24.70 16.89
CA ARG A 236 4.79 -24.36 16.53
C ARG A 236 4.04 -25.59 15.99
N ALA A 237 4.70 -26.41 15.17
CA ALA A 237 4.15 -27.68 14.68
C ALA A 237 3.82 -28.64 15.84
N LEU A 238 4.74 -28.80 16.78
CA LEU A 238 4.54 -29.65 17.96
C LEU A 238 3.33 -29.18 18.81
N ARG A 239 3.19 -27.86 19.02
CA ARG A 239 2.00 -27.29 19.69
C ARG A 239 0.72 -27.50 18.88
N GLY A 240 0.79 -27.36 17.56
CA GLY A 240 -0.33 -27.62 16.66
C GLY A 240 -0.80 -29.07 16.74
N ILE A 241 0.13 -30.03 16.76
CA ILE A 241 -0.18 -31.46 16.94
C ILE A 241 -0.91 -31.70 18.26
N GLN A 242 -0.48 -31.06 19.36
CA GLN A 242 -1.15 -31.24 20.64
C GLN A 242 -2.53 -30.59 20.71
N ALA A 243 -2.70 -29.43 20.10
CA ALA A 243 -3.93 -28.65 20.24
C ALA A 243 -5.00 -28.99 19.19
N GLN A 244 -4.58 -29.35 17.97
CA GLN A 244 -5.43 -29.37 16.77
C GLN A 244 -4.99 -30.41 15.74
N LEU A 245 -4.66 -31.64 16.17
CA LEU A 245 -4.25 -32.72 15.26
C LEU A 245 -5.32 -33.05 14.22
N GLU A 246 -6.60 -33.00 14.59
CA GLU A 246 -7.74 -33.27 13.69
C GLU A 246 -7.83 -32.30 12.50
N LEU A 247 -7.24 -31.11 12.63
CA LEU A 247 -7.21 -30.07 11.60
C LEU A 247 -5.86 -30.05 10.85
N ALA A 248 -4.96 -30.98 11.15
CA ALA A 248 -3.64 -31.03 10.58
C ALA A 248 -3.68 -31.61 9.14
N PRO A 249 -2.86 -31.07 8.22
CA PRO A 249 -2.70 -31.63 6.89
C PRO A 249 -2.21 -33.09 6.91
N PRO A 250 -2.52 -33.91 5.89
CA PRO A 250 -2.14 -35.33 5.85
C PRO A 250 -0.64 -35.59 6.02
N VAL A 251 0.21 -34.66 5.57
CA VAL A 251 1.67 -34.75 5.72
C VAL A 251 2.11 -34.83 7.20
N VAL A 252 1.33 -34.27 8.12
CA VAL A 252 1.62 -34.35 9.56
C VAL A 252 1.48 -35.79 10.04
N GLY A 253 0.44 -36.51 9.59
CA GLY A 253 0.27 -37.94 9.87
C GLY A 253 1.40 -38.78 9.30
N GLN A 254 1.81 -38.52 8.05
CA GLN A 254 2.91 -39.23 7.38
C GLN A 254 4.24 -39.09 8.15
N VAL A 255 4.59 -37.87 8.59
CA VAL A 255 5.80 -37.64 9.39
C VAL A 255 5.72 -38.35 10.75
N LEU A 256 4.54 -38.42 11.36
CA LEU A 256 4.35 -39.15 12.62
C LEU A 256 4.51 -40.67 12.41
N GLU A 257 3.95 -41.22 11.33
CA GLU A 257 4.09 -42.62 10.95
C GLU A 257 5.56 -43.00 10.68
N GLU A 258 6.32 -42.15 9.97
CA GLU A 258 7.77 -42.33 9.76
C GLU A 258 8.54 -42.42 11.10
N CYS A 259 8.08 -41.70 12.12
CA CYS A 259 8.65 -41.72 13.47
C CYS A 259 8.00 -42.78 14.39
N GLY A 260 7.33 -43.80 13.84
CA GLY A 260 6.76 -44.90 14.61
C GLY A 260 5.34 -44.65 15.15
N GLY A 261 4.62 -43.66 14.62
CA GLY A 261 3.19 -43.42 14.88
C GLY A 261 2.86 -42.80 16.24
N THR A 262 3.86 -42.43 17.03
CA THR A 262 3.65 -41.88 18.38
C THR A 262 3.53 -40.35 18.35
N THR A 263 2.52 -39.83 19.06
CA THR A 263 2.31 -38.38 19.15
C THR A 263 3.36 -37.74 20.07
N PRO A 264 3.93 -36.59 19.66
CA PRO A 264 4.85 -35.80 20.48
C PRO A 264 4.33 -35.48 21.88
N ARG A 265 5.13 -35.83 22.90
CA ARG A 265 4.91 -35.40 24.28
C ARG A 265 5.64 -34.07 24.52
N VAL A 266 4.94 -32.93 24.44
CA VAL A 266 5.50 -31.64 24.86
C VAL A 266 5.27 -31.46 26.36
N ALA A 267 6.34 -31.34 27.13
CA ALA A 267 6.28 -31.01 28.55
C ALA A 267 5.75 -29.59 28.76
N ALA A 268 5.09 -29.34 29.89
CA ALA A 268 4.53 -28.03 30.26
C ALA A 268 5.57 -26.88 30.23
N THR A 269 6.87 -27.19 30.27
CA THR A 269 7.99 -26.24 30.33
C THR A 269 8.56 -25.80 28.98
N GLN A 270 7.92 -26.09 27.83
CA GLN A 270 8.38 -25.72 26.47
C GLN A 270 9.77 -26.29 26.07
N GLU A 271 10.33 -27.14 26.90
CA GLU A 271 11.67 -27.69 26.76
C GLU A 271 11.62 -29.03 26.02
N VAL A 272 11.96 -28.99 24.72
CA VAL A 272 12.01 -30.15 23.84
C VAL A 272 13.47 -30.61 23.71
N HIS A 273 13.74 -31.85 24.13
CA HIS A 273 15.09 -32.42 24.19
C HIS A 273 15.21 -33.79 23.53
N ASP A 274 14.10 -34.48 23.32
CA ASP A 274 14.09 -35.81 22.74
C ASP A 274 14.20 -35.77 21.22
N ALA A 275 14.89 -36.76 20.66
CA ALA A 275 15.15 -36.92 19.25
C ALA A 275 13.84 -37.02 18.44
N HIS A 276 12.81 -37.67 19.00
CA HIS A 276 11.51 -37.84 18.35
C HIS A 276 10.82 -36.51 18.06
N ASN A 277 10.60 -35.68 19.08
CA ASN A 277 9.96 -34.38 18.94
C ASN A 277 10.79 -33.43 18.07
N ILE A 278 12.12 -33.47 18.21
CA ILE A 278 13.01 -32.66 17.37
C ILE A 278 12.92 -33.11 15.90
N ALA A 279 12.87 -34.42 15.64
CA ALA A 279 12.72 -34.99 14.31
C ALA A 279 11.41 -34.56 13.66
N VAL A 280 10.28 -34.81 14.32
CA VAL A 280 8.94 -34.43 13.84
C VAL A 280 8.85 -32.92 13.60
N GLY A 281 9.23 -32.11 14.60
CA GLY A 281 9.15 -30.66 14.51
C GLY A 281 10.04 -30.09 13.40
N THR A 282 11.27 -30.61 13.25
CA THR A 282 12.20 -30.14 12.23
C THR A 282 11.78 -30.57 10.84
N ALA A 283 11.28 -31.81 10.66
CA ALA A 283 10.77 -32.28 9.38
C ALA A 283 9.60 -31.42 8.87
N LEU A 284 8.63 -31.15 9.73
CA LEU A 284 7.50 -30.27 9.40
C LEU A 284 7.96 -28.83 9.12
N ALA A 285 8.95 -28.33 9.84
CA ALA A 285 9.51 -27.00 9.58
C ALA A 285 10.26 -26.91 8.24
N VAL A 286 11.00 -27.96 7.85
CA VAL A 286 11.66 -28.05 6.55
C VAL A 286 10.62 -28.04 5.45
N ILE A 287 9.60 -28.89 5.52
CA ILE A 287 8.49 -28.94 4.56
C ILE A 287 7.77 -27.60 4.46
N ALA A 288 7.48 -26.96 5.59
CA ALA A 288 6.80 -25.66 5.63
C ALA A 288 7.65 -24.51 5.07
N THR A 289 8.94 -24.73 4.76
CA THR A 289 9.84 -23.72 4.22
C THR A 289 10.47 -24.09 2.88
N ASP A 290 10.04 -25.21 2.29
CA ASP A 290 10.49 -25.74 1.01
C ASP A 290 9.43 -25.52 -0.08
N PRO A 291 9.61 -24.55 -0.99
CA PRO A 291 8.63 -24.26 -2.05
C PRO A 291 8.39 -25.41 -3.03
N GLU A 292 9.31 -26.37 -3.13
CA GLU A 292 9.19 -27.50 -4.06
C GLU A 292 8.29 -28.62 -3.49
N HIS A 293 8.03 -28.60 -2.19
CA HIS A 293 7.24 -29.63 -1.53
C HIS A 293 5.72 -29.39 -1.74
N PRO A 294 4.92 -30.40 -2.13
CA PRO A 294 3.49 -30.21 -2.42
C PRO A 294 2.68 -29.71 -1.22
N ALA A 295 3.03 -30.13 0.00
CA ALA A 295 2.39 -29.68 1.24
C ALA A 295 2.88 -28.31 1.77
N PHE A 296 3.74 -27.60 1.03
CA PHE A 296 4.38 -26.35 1.46
C PHE A 296 3.38 -25.28 1.93
N ASP A 297 2.32 -25.04 1.16
CA ASP A 297 1.30 -24.01 1.46
C ASP A 297 0.31 -24.45 2.52
N GLU A 298 -0.19 -25.68 2.42
CA GLU A 298 -1.18 -26.21 3.35
C GLU A 298 -0.62 -26.29 4.78
N LEU A 299 0.61 -26.81 4.93
CA LEU A 299 1.28 -26.93 6.22
C LEU A 299 1.56 -25.57 6.84
N PHE A 300 2.05 -24.61 6.05
CA PHE A 300 2.29 -23.25 6.55
C PHE A 300 0.99 -22.55 6.96
N ALA A 301 -0.09 -22.73 6.20
CA ALA A 301 -1.40 -22.19 6.54
C ALA A 301 -1.93 -22.77 7.86
N TRP A 302 -1.73 -24.07 8.10
CA TRP A 302 -2.07 -24.72 9.38
C TRP A 302 -1.24 -24.17 10.54
N LEU A 303 0.08 -24.05 10.37
CA LEU A 303 0.96 -23.43 11.37
C LEU A 303 0.54 -21.98 11.67
N HIS A 304 0.14 -21.24 10.64
CA HIS A 304 -0.28 -19.85 10.79
C HIS A 304 -1.64 -19.71 11.50
N ARG A 305 -2.61 -20.61 11.20
CA ARG A 305 -3.99 -20.61 11.71
C ARG A 305 -4.14 -20.69 13.23
N GLY A 306 -3.08 -21.00 13.98
CA GLY A 306 -3.06 -21.16 15.43
C GLY A 306 -3.44 -19.93 16.28
N ASN A 307 -4.27 -19.01 15.79
CA ASN A 307 -5.11 -18.08 16.53
C ASN A 307 -6.29 -17.70 15.62
N GLY A 308 -7.35 -18.52 15.65
CA GLY A 308 -8.60 -18.26 14.94
C GLY A 308 -9.15 -16.89 15.31
N GLN A 309 -9.25 -16.00 14.31
CA GLN A 309 -9.97 -14.74 14.44
C GLN A 309 -10.81 -14.55 13.18
N PRO A 310 -12.09 -14.17 13.32
CA PRO A 310 -13.04 -14.18 12.23
C PRO A 310 -12.63 -13.27 11.08
N ILE A 311 -12.94 -13.74 9.87
CA ILE A 311 -12.78 -13.05 8.59
C ILE A 311 -13.96 -12.07 8.45
N GLY A 312 -13.69 -10.80 8.14
CA GLY A 312 -14.76 -9.86 7.75
C GLY A 312 -14.46 -8.38 7.93
N ILE A 313 -13.49 -7.99 8.77
CA ILE A 313 -13.09 -6.58 8.95
C ILE A 313 -11.60 -6.45 8.59
N PRO A 314 -11.24 -5.59 7.61
CA PRO A 314 -9.86 -5.27 7.31
C PRO A 314 -9.11 -4.73 8.53
N ARG A 315 -7.91 -5.24 8.78
CA ARG A 315 -7.11 -4.97 9.98
C ARG A 315 -6.03 -3.94 9.69
N ASP A 316 -5.68 -3.14 10.69
CA ASP A 316 -4.53 -2.22 10.61
C ASP A 316 -3.18 -2.91 10.87
N HIS A 317 -3.21 -4.17 11.32
CA HIS A 317 -2.03 -5.01 11.59
C HIS A 317 -2.25 -6.44 11.08
N PRO A 318 -1.22 -7.10 10.51
CA PRO A 318 -1.29 -8.44 9.94
C PRO A 318 -1.75 -9.49 10.97
N THR A 319 -1.17 -9.42 12.16
CA THR A 319 -1.48 -10.28 13.30
C THR A 319 -1.46 -9.48 14.59
N SER A 320 -2.12 -10.01 15.63
CA SER A 320 -2.12 -9.39 16.96
C SER A 320 -0.73 -9.34 17.62
N ASP A 321 0.23 -10.15 17.16
CA ASP A 321 1.60 -10.17 17.67
C ASP A 321 2.61 -10.66 16.63
N LEU A 322 2.96 -9.79 15.68
CA LEU A 322 4.08 -10.02 14.75
C LEU A 322 5.42 -10.15 15.49
N GLY A 323 5.52 -9.61 16.71
CA GLY A 323 6.68 -9.71 17.58
C GLY A 323 7.03 -11.15 17.92
N ASN A 324 6.02 -11.98 18.19
CA ASN A 324 6.21 -13.41 18.47
C ASN A 324 6.84 -14.20 17.32
N TRP A 325 6.74 -13.71 16.09
CA TRP A 325 7.30 -14.37 14.91
C TRP A 325 8.71 -13.89 14.56
N ARG A 326 9.26 -12.91 15.28
CA ARG A 326 10.64 -12.41 15.08
C ARG A 326 11.68 -13.53 15.09
N PRO A 327 11.63 -14.54 15.98
CA PRO A 327 12.61 -15.63 15.98
C PRO A 327 12.57 -16.52 14.74
N ALA A 328 11.45 -16.52 13.99
CA ALA A 328 11.32 -17.31 12.76
C ALA A 328 12.12 -16.72 11.58
N GLY A 329 12.60 -15.49 11.70
CA GLY A 329 13.39 -14.82 10.68
C GLY A 329 12.57 -14.16 9.55
N PRO A 330 13.24 -13.38 8.69
CA PRO A 330 12.58 -12.50 7.71
C PRO A 330 11.79 -13.25 6.63
N ARG A 331 12.20 -14.45 6.23
CA ARG A 331 11.52 -15.25 5.19
C ARG A 331 10.10 -15.65 5.63
N VAL A 332 9.99 -16.26 6.82
CA VAL A 332 8.69 -16.62 7.41
C VAL A 332 7.83 -15.39 7.67
N ILE A 333 8.42 -14.31 8.19
CA ILE A 333 7.70 -13.05 8.42
C ILE A 333 7.12 -12.52 7.11
N SER A 334 7.93 -12.45 6.04
CA SER A 334 7.47 -12.01 4.72
C SER A 334 6.30 -12.85 4.21
N ARG A 335 6.36 -14.17 4.38
CA ARG A 335 5.27 -15.08 3.99
C ARG A 335 3.99 -14.84 4.80
N ILE A 336 4.08 -14.62 6.10
CA ILE A 336 2.93 -14.27 6.96
C ILE A 336 2.28 -12.96 6.49
N LEU A 337 3.12 -11.96 6.20
CA LEU A 337 2.67 -10.66 5.73
C LEU A 337 1.92 -10.80 4.40
N LYS A 338 2.46 -11.55 3.44
CA LYS A 338 1.79 -11.84 2.16
C LYS A 338 0.48 -12.60 2.33
N ALA A 339 0.46 -13.64 3.17
CA ALA A 339 -0.76 -14.40 3.47
C ALA A 339 -1.85 -13.56 4.15
N SER A 340 -1.47 -12.46 4.81
CA SER A 340 -2.40 -11.55 5.47
C SER A 340 -2.93 -10.44 4.56
N ASP A 341 -2.40 -10.26 3.33
CA ASP A 341 -2.66 -9.08 2.48
C ASP A 341 -4.15 -8.78 2.29
N GLY A 342 -4.95 -9.77 1.91
CA GLY A 342 -6.39 -9.62 1.67
C GLY A 342 -7.23 -9.31 2.91
N GLN A 343 -6.64 -9.37 4.11
CA GLN A 343 -7.30 -9.05 5.38
C GLN A 343 -6.85 -7.69 5.95
N LEU A 344 -5.99 -6.96 5.25
CA LEU A 344 -5.38 -5.73 5.75
C LEU A 344 -6.03 -4.48 5.13
N THR A 345 -6.03 -3.37 5.87
CA THR A 345 -6.39 -2.05 5.31
C THR A 345 -5.31 -1.60 4.32
N LEU A 346 -5.66 -0.79 3.30
CA LEU A 346 -4.68 -0.17 2.39
C LEU A 346 -3.44 0.40 3.11
N LYS A 347 -3.63 1.03 4.27
CA LYS A 347 -2.52 1.62 5.04
C LYS A 347 -1.58 0.56 5.60
N ALA A 348 -2.13 -0.52 6.13
CA ALA A 348 -1.36 -1.66 6.61
C ALA A 348 -0.64 -2.35 5.43
N ARG A 349 -1.34 -2.55 4.31
CA ARG A 349 -0.76 -3.13 3.09
C ARG A 349 0.43 -2.33 2.58
N LEU A 350 0.32 -1.00 2.55
CA LEU A 350 1.43 -0.10 2.21
C LEU A 350 2.56 -0.19 3.24
N ARG A 351 2.26 -0.08 4.54
CA ARG A 351 3.26 -0.08 5.62
C ARG A 351 4.15 -1.32 5.59
N TYR A 352 3.54 -2.49 5.49
CA TYR A 352 4.23 -3.78 5.46
C TYR A 352 4.59 -4.24 4.04
N ARG A 353 4.20 -3.48 3.01
CA ARG A 353 4.42 -3.76 1.59
C ARG A 353 3.91 -5.15 1.18
N THR A 354 2.78 -5.58 1.74
CA THR A 354 2.26 -6.95 1.59
C THR A 354 1.84 -7.28 0.15
N ALA A 355 1.44 -6.27 -0.62
CA ALA A 355 1.12 -6.36 -2.05
C ALA A 355 2.36 -6.36 -2.97
N THR A 356 3.57 -6.53 -2.42
CA THR A 356 4.84 -6.55 -3.18
C THR A 356 5.68 -7.79 -2.84
N PRO A 357 6.66 -8.16 -3.67
CA PRO A 357 7.61 -9.22 -3.33
C PRO A 357 8.37 -8.96 -2.03
N ASP A 358 8.60 -7.69 -1.68
CA ASP A 358 9.42 -7.22 -0.54
C ASP A 358 8.64 -6.97 0.76
N ALA A 359 7.58 -7.76 0.97
CA ALA A 359 6.78 -7.71 2.19
C ALA A 359 7.65 -7.91 3.43
N ALA A 360 7.71 -6.91 4.31
CA ALA A 360 8.55 -6.93 5.50
C ALA A 360 8.03 -5.97 6.58
N PRO A 361 8.44 -6.14 7.86
CA PRO A 361 8.21 -5.14 8.89
C PRO A 361 8.79 -3.76 8.51
N PRO A 362 8.20 -2.65 8.98
CA PRO A 362 8.75 -1.33 8.73
C PRO A 362 10.14 -1.23 9.33
N ALA A 363 11.11 -0.81 8.50
CA ALA A 363 12.53 -0.74 8.83
C ALA A 363 13.09 0.67 8.77
N LEU A 364 12.38 1.61 8.14
CA LEU A 364 12.84 2.99 8.01
C LEU A 364 12.67 3.76 9.32
N THR A 365 13.54 4.74 9.52
CA THR A 365 13.44 5.72 10.60
C THR A 365 12.58 6.91 10.17
N GLU A 366 12.11 7.71 11.13
CA GLU A 366 11.37 8.95 10.83
C GLU A 366 12.20 9.94 10.01
N ALA A 367 13.52 9.98 10.22
CA ALA A 367 14.45 10.81 9.45
C ALA A 367 14.50 10.38 7.97
N GLN A 368 14.55 9.07 7.70
CA GLN A 368 14.54 8.54 6.32
C GLN A 368 13.20 8.83 5.63
N VAL A 369 12.08 8.74 6.34
CA VAL A 369 10.77 9.13 5.78
C VAL A 369 10.70 10.63 5.47
N SER A 370 11.31 11.46 6.32
CA SER A 370 11.43 12.91 6.07
C SER A 370 12.29 13.21 4.84
N GLN A 371 13.37 12.44 4.64
CA GLN A 371 14.19 12.52 3.42
C GLN A 371 13.37 12.13 2.18
N ARG A 372 12.54 11.08 2.24
CA ARG A 372 11.61 10.73 1.17
C ARG A 372 10.63 11.88 0.88
N ALA A 373 10.05 12.49 1.91
CA ALA A 373 9.15 13.64 1.76
C ALA A 373 9.85 14.85 1.09
N ALA A 374 11.16 15.01 1.29
CA ALA A 374 11.95 16.04 0.62
C ALA A 374 12.16 15.76 -0.87
N LYS A 375 12.19 14.50 -1.29
CA LYS A 375 12.29 14.09 -2.71
C LYS A 375 10.96 14.16 -3.47
N LEU A 376 9.83 14.27 -2.77
CA LEU A 376 8.50 14.21 -3.39
C LEU A 376 7.88 15.61 -3.61
N PRO A 377 7.37 15.93 -4.81
CA PRO A 377 6.56 17.13 -5.06
C PRO A 377 5.24 17.11 -4.29
N GLY A 378 4.55 18.26 -4.20
CA GLY A 378 3.22 18.33 -3.56
C GLY A 378 2.11 17.53 -4.28
N MET A 379 2.37 17.08 -5.51
CA MET A 379 1.51 16.27 -6.36
C MET A 379 2.38 15.28 -7.13
N LEU A 380 1.99 14.00 -7.20
CA LEU A 380 2.76 12.98 -7.93
C LEU A 380 3.09 13.42 -9.37
N TRP A 381 4.26 13.08 -9.90
CA TRP A 381 4.67 13.44 -11.26
C TRP A 381 3.63 13.00 -12.32
N ALA A 382 3.53 13.76 -13.42
CA ALA A 382 2.48 13.52 -14.41
C ALA A 382 2.70 12.18 -15.12
N SER A 383 3.95 11.87 -15.49
CA SER A 383 4.36 10.57 -16.07
C SER A 383 4.01 9.36 -15.19
N TRP A 384 4.20 9.46 -13.88
CA TRP A 384 3.87 8.39 -12.93
C TRP A 384 2.36 8.28 -12.69
N THR A 385 1.65 9.41 -12.69
CA THR A 385 0.20 9.43 -12.54
C THR A 385 -0.50 8.76 -13.73
N LEU A 386 0.02 8.95 -14.95
CA LEU A 386 -0.51 8.30 -16.16
C LEU A 386 -0.54 6.78 -16.04
N ARG A 387 0.48 6.19 -15.42
CA ARG A 387 0.64 4.74 -15.22
C ARG A 387 -0.31 4.17 -14.15
N LEU A 388 -0.85 5.02 -13.29
CA LEU A 388 -1.77 4.63 -12.22
C LEU A 388 -3.25 4.72 -12.64
N LEU A 389 -3.60 5.63 -13.56
CA LEU A 389 -4.99 5.90 -13.92
C LEU A 389 -5.51 4.89 -14.95
N PRO A 390 -6.70 4.27 -14.76
CA PRO A 390 -7.26 3.32 -15.72
C PRO A 390 -7.60 3.99 -17.05
N ALA A 391 -7.62 3.20 -18.12
CA ALA A 391 -7.83 3.68 -19.50
C ALA A 391 -9.21 4.31 -19.75
N LYS A 392 -10.26 3.90 -19.02
CA LYS A 392 -11.64 4.41 -19.19
C LYS A 392 -12.31 4.60 -17.83
N ALA A 393 -12.79 5.82 -17.56
CA ALA A 393 -13.62 6.11 -16.39
C ALA A 393 -14.79 7.03 -16.79
N ALA A 394 -16.01 6.68 -16.37
CA ALA A 394 -17.24 7.38 -16.74
C ALA A 394 -17.38 8.81 -16.13
N HIS A 395 -16.54 9.16 -15.15
CA HIS A 395 -16.57 10.46 -14.45
C HIS A 395 -15.32 11.26 -14.71
N GLN A 396 -15.41 12.59 -14.56
CA GLN A 396 -14.24 13.48 -14.51
C GLN A 396 -13.48 13.30 -13.18
N PRO A 397 -12.32 12.61 -13.14
CA PRO A 397 -11.54 12.47 -11.92
C PRO A 397 -11.00 13.82 -11.43
N ARG A 398 -10.99 13.99 -10.11
CA ARG A 398 -10.28 15.10 -9.45
C ARG A 398 -8.78 14.83 -9.42
N ILE A 399 -8.15 14.89 -10.59
CA ILE A 399 -6.74 14.49 -10.79
C ILE A 399 -5.80 15.19 -9.82
N GLY A 400 -5.98 16.49 -9.59
CA GLY A 400 -5.16 17.24 -8.62
C GLY A 400 -5.19 16.59 -7.24
N GLY A 401 -6.39 16.26 -6.75
CA GLY A 401 -6.58 15.56 -5.49
C GLY A 401 -5.98 14.15 -5.49
N ILE A 402 -6.16 13.38 -6.56
CA ILE A 402 -5.61 12.01 -6.69
C ILE A 402 -4.07 12.04 -6.57
N ARG A 403 -3.41 12.95 -7.29
CA ARG A 403 -1.95 13.13 -7.25
C ARG A 403 -1.44 13.49 -5.85
N ARG A 404 -2.18 14.34 -5.11
CA ARG A 404 -1.86 14.69 -3.72
C ARG A 404 -2.03 13.51 -2.77
N ALA A 405 -3.09 12.72 -2.94
CA ALA A 405 -3.32 11.51 -2.14
C ALA A 405 -2.20 10.49 -2.34
N CYS A 406 -1.74 10.27 -3.57
CA CYS A 406 -0.66 9.34 -3.88
C CYS A 406 0.63 9.70 -3.14
N VAL A 407 1.06 10.96 -3.22
CA VAL A 407 2.28 11.41 -2.51
C VAL A 407 2.17 11.25 -1.00
N ASN A 408 1.00 11.55 -0.42
CA ASN A 408 0.79 11.36 1.03
C ASN A 408 0.85 9.87 1.41
N LEU A 409 0.28 8.99 0.60
CA LEU A 409 0.32 7.54 0.81
C LEU A 409 1.73 6.98 0.62
N MET A 410 2.54 7.53 -0.29
CA MET A 410 3.94 7.14 -0.51
C MET A 410 4.86 7.40 0.69
N LEU A 411 4.44 8.14 1.71
CA LEU A 411 5.20 8.30 2.96
C LEU A 411 4.98 7.17 3.97
N ILE A 412 3.99 6.28 3.73
CA ILE A 412 3.65 5.18 4.64
C ILE A 412 4.53 3.93 4.43
N PRO A 413 4.88 3.51 3.19
CA PRO A 413 5.62 2.29 2.96
C PRO A 413 6.92 2.19 3.76
N ALA A 414 7.10 1.05 4.44
CA ALA A 414 8.26 0.71 5.27
C ALA A 414 8.58 1.67 6.43
N GLY A 415 7.75 2.69 6.65
CA GLY A 415 7.95 3.73 7.65
C GLY A 415 7.14 3.52 8.93
N PRO A 416 7.57 4.12 10.05
CA PRO A 416 6.86 4.03 11.32
C PRO A 416 5.68 5.01 11.36
N ILE A 417 5.70 6.04 10.51
CA ILE A 417 4.73 7.13 10.57
C ILE A 417 3.33 6.72 10.09
N GLY A 418 2.33 7.41 10.63
CA GLY A 418 0.94 7.28 10.20
C GLY A 418 0.54 8.37 9.20
N HIS A 419 -0.65 8.20 8.60
CA HIS A 419 -1.21 9.17 7.66
C HIS A 419 -1.32 10.60 8.21
N ARG A 420 -1.54 10.81 9.51
CA ARG A 420 -1.61 12.15 10.12
C ARG A 420 -0.27 12.88 10.02
N GLU A 421 0.82 12.18 10.26
CA GLU A 421 2.16 12.76 10.17
C GLU A 421 2.54 12.99 8.71
N ALA A 422 2.22 12.04 7.82
CA ALA A 422 2.37 12.22 6.38
C ALA A 422 1.62 13.48 5.87
N THR A 423 0.39 13.73 6.36
CA THR A 423 -0.36 14.94 6.00
C THR A 423 0.25 16.23 6.52
N ARG A 424 0.96 16.20 7.65
CA ARG A 424 1.69 17.36 8.18
C ARG A 424 2.94 17.64 7.34
N LEU A 425 3.75 16.61 7.07
CA LEU A 425 4.97 16.72 6.23
C LEU A 425 4.68 17.23 4.82
N MET A 426 3.53 16.86 4.26
CA MET A 426 3.10 17.29 2.92
C MET A 426 2.17 18.50 2.93
N ASP A 427 1.83 19.05 4.10
CA ASP A 427 0.90 20.18 4.28
C ASP A 427 -0.44 19.98 3.51
N ASN A 428 -1.04 18.80 3.66
CA ASN A 428 -2.25 18.39 2.93
C ASN A 428 -3.46 18.19 3.85
N SER A 429 -4.23 19.27 4.06
CA SER A 429 -5.44 19.27 4.89
C SER A 429 -6.64 18.52 4.29
N HIS A 430 -6.65 18.27 2.97
CA HIS A 430 -7.78 17.68 2.25
C HIS A 430 -7.64 16.18 1.97
N PHE A 431 -6.60 15.53 2.53
CA PHE A 431 -6.21 14.15 2.26
C PHE A 431 -7.36 13.14 2.28
N ARG A 432 -8.25 13.17 3.29
CA ARG A 432 -9.37 12.20 3.38
C ARG A 432 -10.27 12.25 2.15
N SER A 433 -10.63 13.46 1.71
CA SER A 433 -11.51 13.65 0.55
C SER A 433 -10.85 13.23 -0.76
N GLN A 434 -9.52 13.33 -0.82
CA GLN A 434 -8.67 12.98 -1.96
C GLN A 434 -8.40 11.48 -2.02
N GLN A 435 -8.14 10.83 -0.88
CA GLN A 435 -8.01 9.37 -0.78
C GLN A 435 -9.31 8.69 -1.21
N GLU A 436 -10.47 9.19 -0.76
CA GLU A 436 -11.78 8.71 -1.23
C GLU A 436 -11.98 8.91 -2.73
N ALA A 437 -11.39 9.95 -3.32
CA ALA A 437 -11.40 10.14 -4.76
C ALA A 437 -10.43 9.17 -5.47
N LEU A 438 -9.26 8.87 -4.90
CA LEU A 438 -8.34 7.89 -5.48
C LEU A 438 -8.98 6.48 -5.49
N LEU A 439 -9.51 6.02 -4.35
CA LEU A 439 -10.16 4.70 -4.20
C LEU A 439 -11.44 4.52 -5.04
N ALA A 440 -11.99 5.63 -5.53
CA ALA A 440 -13.14 5.62 -6.42
C ALA A 440 -12.79 5.34 -7.88
N PHE A 441 -11.52 5.54 -8.26
CA PHE A 441 -11.07 5.46 -9.64
C PHE A 441 -9.98 4.40 -9.87
N VAL A 442 -9.23 4.05 -8.84
CA VAL A 442 -8.14 3.07 -8.93
C VAL A 442 -8.41 1.98 -7.90
N ASP A 443 -8.26 0.73 -8.33
CA ASP A 443 -8.39 -0.44 -7.48
C ASP A 443 -7.40 -0.40 -6.30
N GLU A 444 -7.85 -0.85 -5.12
CA GLU A 444 -7.04 -0.80 -3.91
C GLU A 444 -5.76 -1.65 -4.03
N ASP A 445 -5.82 -2.79 -4.73
CA ASP A 445 -4.68 -3.69 -4.93
C ASP A 445 -3.60 -3.01 -5.78
N HIS A 446 -4.03 -2.34 -6.86
CA HIS A 446 -3.14 -1.56 -7.71
C HIS A 446 -2.49 -0.39 -6.96
N ILE A 447 -3.23 0.30 -6.08
CA ILE A 447 -2.67 1.38 -5.25
C ILE A 447 -1.64 0.81 -4.27
N ALA A 448 -1.96 -0.29 -3.59
CA ALA A 448 -1.11 -0.90 -2.58
C ALA A 448 0.23 -1.37 -3.17
N SER A 449 0.19 -2.06 -4.32
CA SER A 449 1.41 -2.53 -5.00
C SER A 449 2.19 -1.37 -5.61
N THR A 450 1.55 -0.52 -6.41
CA THR A 450 2.24 0.53 -7.19
C THR A 450 2.89 1.58 -6.29
N LEU A 451 2.17 2.10 -5.28
CA LEU A 451 2.72 3.15 -4.41
C LEU A 451 3.81 2.62 -3.48
N ALA A 452 3.78 1.33 -3.11
CA ALA A 452 4.87 0.72 -2.35
C ALA A 452 6.16 0.64 -3.19
N HIS A 453 6.06 0.24 -4.46
CA HIS A 453 7.21 0.24 -5.37
C HIS A 453 7.71 1.65 -5.68
N PHE A 454 6.82 2.60 -5.98
CA PHE A 454 7.19 4.00 -6.21
C PHE A 454 7.95 4.58 -5.01
N ALA A 455 7.49 4.30 -3.79
CA ALA A 455 8.19 4.75 -2.59
C ALA A 455 9.59 4.12 -2.47
N HIS A 456 9.75 2.84 -2.77
CA HIS A 456 11.04 2.16 -2.78
C HIS A 456 12.00 2.77 -3.82
N VAL A 457 11.53 2.99 -5.05
CA VAL A 457 12.32 3.62 -6.12
C VAL A 457 12.79 5.01 -5.73
N VAL A 458 11.92 5.84 -5.13
CA VAL A 458 12.30 7.17 -4.65
C VAL A 458 13.32 7.11 -3.51
N ASP A 459 13.27 6.10 -2.65
CA ASP A 459 14.26 5.94 -1.58
C ASP A 459 15.64 5.61 -2.13
N THR A 460 15.73 4.71 -3.10
CA THR A 460 16.99 4.19 -3.66
C THR A 460 17.64 5.13 -4.67
N HIS A 461 16.88 6.02 -5.31
CA HIS A 461 17.39 6.94 -6.32
C HIS A 461 17.60 8.38 -5.79
N THR A 462 18.48 9.12 -6.46
CA THR A 462 18.71 10.54 -6.18
C THR A 462 17.77 11.40 -7.01
N VAL A 463 16.98 12.25 -6.34
CA VAL A 463 16.12 13.25 -6.98
C VAL A 463 16.84 14.62 -6.92
N PRO A 464 17.01 15.33 -8.04
CA PRO A 464 17.81 16.56 -8.08
C PRO A 464 17.14 17.77 -7.41
N ILE A 465 15.84 17.69 -7.12
CA ILE A 465 15.06 18.78 -6.51
C ILE A 465 14.74 18.44 -5.05
N ASN A 466 15.07 19.35 -4.12
CA ASN A 466 14.58 19.29 -2.74
C ASN A 466 13.22 20.01 -2.63
N TYR A 467 12.15 19.26 -2.83
CA TYR A 467 10.79 19.78 -2.80
C TYR A 467 10.34 20.23 -1.41
N ALA A 468 10.88 19.67 -0.32
CA ALA A 468 10.56 20.18 1.03
C ALA A 468 11.05 21.63 1.20
N ARG A 469 12.29 21.91 0.78
CA ARG A 469 12.83 23.28 0.75
C ARG A 469 11.98 24.19 -0.13
N ARG A 470 11.59 23.74 -1.33
CA ARG A 470 10.76 24.54 -2.22
C ARG A 470 9.38 24.84 -1.63
N ARG A 471 8.74 23.88 -0.96
CA ARG A 471 7.47 24.10 -0.24
C ARG A 471 7.62 25.15 0.85
N ALA A 472 8.66 25.04 1.69
CA ALA A 472 8.90 26.02 2.76
C ALA A 472 9.10 27.45 2.23
N LEU A 473 9.71 27.59 1.04
CA LEU A 473 10.08 28.89 0.47
C LEU A 473 9.02 29.56 -0.42
N PHE A 474 8.14 28.77 -1.07
CA PHE A 474 7.27 29.24 -2.14
C PHE A 474 5.80 28.83 -2.00
N ALA A 475 5.43 28.03 -0.98
CA ALA A 475 4.04 27.59 -0.81
C ALA A 475 3.12 28.69 -0.27
N ASP A 476 3.68 29.71 0.40
CA ASP A 476 2.92 30.87 0.85
C ASP A 476 2.64 31.81 -0.32
N GLU A 477 1.36 32.09 -0.57
CA GLU A 477 0.92 32.98 -1.63
C GLU A 477 1.26 34.46 -1.35
N SER A 478 1.61 34.80 -0.11
CA SER A 478 2.06 36.14 0.29
C SER A 478 3.46 36.48 -0.24
N VAL A 479 4.30 35.46 -0.51
CA VAL A 479 5.67 35.64 -0.97
C VAL A 479 5.68 36.21 -2.38
N ASP A 480 6.15 37.44 -2.54
CA ASP A 480 6.28 38.06 -3.86
C ASP A 480 7.41 37.40 -4.66
N LEU A 481 7.14 37.12 -5.93
CA LEU A 481 8.05 36.43 -6.84
C LEU A 481 8.82 37.39 -7.75
N CYS A 482 8.65 38.71 -7.57
CA CYS A 482 9.33 39.78 -8.33
C CYS A 482 9.57 39.41 -9.81
N LEU A 483 8.47 39.23 -10.55
CA LEU A 483 8.53 38.84 -11.96
C LEU A 483 8.84 40.06 -12.84
N ASP A 484 9.55 39.85 -13.95
CA ASP A 484 9.78 40.87 -14.98
C ASP A 484 8.46 41.18 -15.73
N GLU A 485 7.69 42.11 -15.18
CA GLU A 485 6.41 42.54 -15.75
C GLU A 485 6.58 43.21 -17.11
N TRP A 486 7.73 43.84 -17.38
CA TRP A 486 7.98 44.54 -18.63
C TRP A 486 8.18 43.54 -19.77
N ARG A 487 9.05 42.55 -19.59
CA ARG A 487 9.27 41.47 -20.57
C ARG A 487 8.01 40.63 -20.79
N HIS A 488 7.25 40.35 -19.73
CA HIS A 488 5.95 39.68 -19.86
C HIS A 488 4.98 40.49 -20.72
N ARG A 489 4.91 41.82 -20.51
CA ARG A 489 4.05 42.71 -21.29
C ARG A 489 4.48 42.77 -22.76
N GLU A 490 5.77 42.80 -23.04
CA GLU A 490 6.32 42.81 -24.39
C GLU A 490 5.94 41.54 -25.17
N ILE A 491 6.12 40.37 -24.56
CA ILE A 491 5.70 39.09 -25.15
C ILE A 491 4.17 39.05 -25.36
N CYS A 492 3.38 39.57 -24.42
CA CYS A 492 1.92 39.66 -24.64
C CYS A 492 1.56 40.61 -25.79
N ARG A 493 2.31 41.70 -26.00
CA ARG A 493 2.10 42.66 -27.09
C ARG A 493 2.42 42.06 -28.45
N SER A 494 3.47 41.24 -28.58
CA SER A 494 3.80 40.59 -29.85
C SER A 494 2.68 39.66 -30.34
N PHE A 495 1.87 39.11 -29.43
CA PHE A 495 0.67 38.33 -29.77
C PHE A 495 -0.62 39.17 -29.96
N GLY A 496 -0.52 40.49 -30.08
CA GLY A 496 -1.66 41.37 -30.35
C GLY A 496 -2.53 41.73 -29.14
N SER A 497 -2.07 41.48 -27.91
CA SER A 497 -2.79 41.89 -26.69
C SER A 497 -2.60 43.39 -26.42
N ARG A 498 -3.67 44.18 -26.61
CA ARG A 498 -3.64 45.65 -26.44
C ARG A 498 -3.61 46.11 -24.97
N GLN A 499 -4.05 45.28 -24.02
CA GLN A 499 -4.16 45.64 -22.60
C GLN A 499 -3.57 44.55 -21.69
N PHE A 500 -2.55 44.94 -20.92
CA PHE A 500 -1.97 44.11 -19.88
C PHE A 500 -2.74 44.32 -18.57
N THR A 501 -3.69 43.44 -18.30
CA THR A 501 -4.57 43.52 -17.12
C THR A 501 -3.99 42.77 -15.89
N PRO A 502 -4.44 43.07 -14.66
CA PRO A 502 -3.99 42.37 -13.44
C PRO A 502 -4.09 40.84 -13.51
N VAL A 503 -5.07 40.31 -14.24
CA VAL A 503 -5.26 38.86 -14.46
C VAL A 503 -4.03 38.21 -15.12
N HIS A 504 -3.30 38.91 -15.99
CA HIS A 504 -2.07 38.37 -16.58
C HIS A 504 -0.99 38.16 -15.51
N ARG A 505 -0.86 39.10 -14.57
CA ARG A 505 0.10 39.01 -13.46
C ARG A 505 -0.25 37.85 -12.52
N GLU A 506 -1.52 37.70 -12.17
CA GLU A 506 -1.99 36.59 -11.34
C GLU A 506 -1.70 35.23 -11.99
N ARG A 507 -1.97 35.08 -13.30
CA ARG A 507 -1.71 33.83 -14.03
C ARG A 507 -0.22 33.53 -14.18
N ALA A 508 0.60 34.55 -14.42
CA ALA A 508 2.06 34.40 -14.47
C ALA A 508 2.61 33.96 -13.10
N ARG A 509 2.20 34.63 -12.01
CA ARG A 509 2.55 34.24 -10.63
C ARG A 509 2.12 32.81 -10.31
N TRP A 510 0.90 32.44 -10.69
CA TRP A 510 0.40 31.08 -10.51
C TRP A 510 1.24 30.04 -11.26
N GLN A 511 1.58 30.31 -12.53
CA GLN A 511 2.36 29.39 -13.35
C GLN A 511 3.80 29.25 -12.87
N VAL A 512 4.45 30.35 -12.48
CA VAL A 512 5.81 30.32 -11.92
C VAL A 512 5.82 29.58 -10.58
N ARG A 513 4.85 29.82 -9.67
CA ARG A 513 4.73 29.02 -8.44
C ARG A 513 4.52 27.54 -8.72
N ARG A 514 3.71 27.20 -9.72
CA ARG A 514 3.49 25.80 -10.11
C ARG A 514 4.80 25.12 -10.55
N LEU A 515 5.64 25.82 -11.32
CA LEU A 515 6.95 25.32 -11.73
C LEU A 515 7.89 25.15 -10.53
N LEU A 516 7.98 26.16 -9.66
CA LEU A 516 8.81 26.10 -8.46
C LEU A 516 8.41 24.93 -7.56
N LEU A 517 7.12 24.78 -7.25
CA LEU A 517 6.63 23.76 -6.31
C LEU A 517 6.56 22.34 -6.91
N GLY A 518 6.58 22.20 -8.24
CA GLY A 518 6.25 20.95 -8.93
C GLY A 518 4.82 20.47 -8.66
N ALA A 519 3.93 21.38 -8.25
CA ALA A 519 2.55 21.09 -7.88
C ALA A 519 1.70 22.35 -8.05
N GLU A 520 0.38 22.18 -8.15
CA GLU A 520 -0.52 23.34 -8.16
C GLU A 520 -0.41 24.12 -6.83
N PRO A 521 -0.27 25.46 -6.85
CA PRO A 521 -0.19 26.27 -5.63
C PRO A 521 -1.43 26.13 -4.74
N HIS A 522 -2.59 25.92 -5.36
CA HIS A 522 -3.85 25.80 -4.65
C HIS A 522 -3.99 24.43 -3.98
N ARG A 523 -4.18 24.42 -2.66
CA ARG A 523 -4.23 23.19 -1.83
C ARG A 523 -5.53 22.39 -1.97
N GLY A 524 -6.55 22.97 -2.61
CA GLY A 524 -7.84 22.34 -2.86
C GLY A 524 -7.82 21.20 -3.88
N ASN A 525 -8.99 20.61 -4.11
CA ASN A 525 -9.17 19.51 -5.05
C ASN A 525 -9.27 19.94 -6.52
N HIS A 526 -9.45 21.24 -6.77
CA HIS A 526 -9.68 21.80 -8.09
C HIS A 526 -8.74 22.97 -8.33
N PRO A 527 -8.04 23.01 -9.47
CA PRO A 527 -7.37 24.23 -9.90
C PRO A 527 -8.42 25.30 -10.25
N PRO A 528 -8.00 26.56 -10.40
CA PRO A 528 -8.86 27.61 -10.93
C PRO A 528 -9.50 27.20 -12.26
N ALA A 529 -10.76 27.56 -12.49
CA ALA A 529 -11.52 27.13 -13.68
C ALA A 529 -10.83 27.49 -15.01
N TRP A 530 -10.02 28.56 -15.02
CA TRP A 530 -9.25 29.00 -16.19
C TRP A 530 -7.94 28.22 -16.41
N ALA A 531 -7.40 27.54 -15.40
CA ALA A 531 -6.05 26.98 -15.40
C ALA A 531 -5.85 25.95 -16.51
N HIS A 532 -6.79 25.02 -16.67
CA HIS A 532 -6.67 23.97 -17.70
C HIS A 532 -6.63 24.54 -19.11
N ARG A 533 -7.51 25.50 -19.42
CA ARG A 533 -7.52 26.17 -20.73
C ARG A 533 -6.27 27.01 -20.93
N PHE A 534 -5.80 27.67 -19.87
CA PHE A 534 -4.57 28.46 -19.89
C PHE A 534 -3.35 27.60 -20.20
N THR A 535 -3.12 26.50 -19.48
CA THR A 535 -1.98 25.60 -19.72
C THR A 535 -2.05 24.95 -21.10
N TYR A 536 -3.23 24.51 -21.54
CA TYR A 536 -3.41 23.89 -22.86
C TYR A 536 -3.11 24.87 -24.01
N ARG A 537 -3.48 26.15 -23.85
CA ARG A 537 -3.30 27.21 -24.88
C ARG A 537 -2.07 28.07 -24.66
N LEU A 538 -1.18 27.70 -23.74
CA LEU A 538 -0.01 28.50 -23.40
C LEU A 538 0.96 28.56 -24.59
N HIS A 539 1.34 29.75 -25.03
CA HIS A 539 2.31 29.93 -26.11
C HIS A 539 3.72 29.49 -25.68
N PRO A 540 4.53 28.84 -26.55
CA PRO A 540 5.90 28.45 -26.25
C PRO A 540 6.77 29.57 -25.68
N ASP A 541 6.71 30.78 -26.22
CA ASP A 541 7.50 31.92 -25.71
C ASP A 541 7.12 32.33 -24.28
N LEU A 542 5.82 32.31 -23.95
CA LEU A 542 5.37 32.56 -22.57
C LEU A 542 5.80 31.42 -21.64
N ARG A 543 5.77 30.17 -22.13
CA ARG A 543 6.26 29.01 -21.37
C ARG A 543 7.76 29.13 -21.08
N ALA A 544 8.56 29.50 -22.08
CA ALA A 544 9.99 29.77 -21.94
C ALA A 544 10.24 30.91 -20.94
N PHE A 545 9.52 32.03 -21.08
CA PHE A 545 9.58 33.14 -20.15
C PHE A 545 9.29 32.71 -18.69
N PHE A 546 8.23 31.93 -18.45
CA PHE A 546 7.94 31.47 -17.08
C PHE A 546 9.01 30.51 -16.53
N ALA A 547 9.63 29.70 -17.38
CA ALA A 547 10.77 28.86 -16.98
C ALA A 547 12.00 29.71 -16.63
N ASP A 548 12.32 30.72 -17.44
CA ASP A 548 13.42 31.67 -17.19
C ASP A 548 13.22 32.40 -15.85
N GLN A 549 12.00 32.91 -15.60
CA GLN A 549 11.68 33.59 -14.35
C GLN A 549 11.81 32.66 -13.14
N ALA A 550 11.34 31.41 -13.25
CA ALA A 550 11.51 30.42 -12.19
C ALA A 550 12.99 30.10 -11.93
N ALA A 551 13.80 29.95 -12.98
CA ALA A 551 15.24 29.73 -12.87
C ALA A 551 15.95 30.93 -12.20
N ALA A 552 15.59 32.16 -12.58
CA ALA A 552 16.13 33.38 -11.99
C ALA A 552 15.81 33.48 -10.49
N ILE A 553 14.58 33.14 -10.08
CA ILE A 553 14.17 33.12 -8.66
C ILE A 553 14.98 32.07 -7.86
N LEU A 554 15.23 30.90 -8.43
CA LEU A 554 16.07 29.87 -7.79
C LEU A 554 17.52 30.33 -7.67
N ALA A 555 18.07 30.92 -8.74
CA ALA A 555 19.44 31.44 -8.76
C ALA A 555 19.65 32.58 -7.77
N ALA A 556 18.70 33.52 -7.67
CA ALA A 556 18.72 34.61 -6.69
C ALA A 556 18.77 34.12 -5.23
N ARG A 557 18.21 32.94 -4.96
CA ARG A 557 18.26 32.26 -3.65
C ARG A 557 19.40 31.26 -3.52
N LYS A 558 20.36 31.25 -4.46
CA LYS A 558 21.53 30.34 -4.52
C LYS A 558 21.15 28.85 -4.57
N ILE A 559 20.02 28.52 -5.18
CA ILE A 559 19.55 27.13 -5.35
C ILE A 559 19.99 26.61 -6.73
N LYS A 560 20.92 25.64 -6.75
CA LYS A 560 21.42 24.97 -7.97
C LYS A 560 20.61 23.72 -8.32
N GLU A 561 19.31 23.87 -8.54
CA GLU A 561 18.40 22.78 -8.91
C GLU A 561 17.72 23.09 -10.26
N PRO A 562 17.33 22.06 -11.05
CA PRO A 562 16.56 22.28 -12.27
C PRO A 562 15.16 22.81 -11.93
N VAL A 563 14.60 23.71 -12.75
CA VAL A 563 13.25 24.27 -12.53
C VAL A 563 12.20 23.16 -12.50
N TRP A 564 12.26 22.27 -13.48
CA TRP A 564 11.36 21.14 -13.67
C TRP A 564 12.16 19.85 -13.82
N TRP A 565 11.63 18.77 -13.28
CA TRP A 565 12.20 17.43 -13.39
C TRP A 565 11.08 16.39 -13.19
N GLU A 566 11.10 15.33 -13.99
CA GLU A 566 10.30 14.12 -13.77
C GLU A 566 11.22 12.89 -13.72
N PRO A 567 10.81 11.84 -12.99
CA PRO A 567 11.57 10.61 -12.96
C PRO A 567 11.64 9.98 -14.36
N PRO A 568 12.82 9.47 -14.76
CA PRO A 568 13.00 8.66 -15.95
C PRO A 568 12.05 7.46 -16.02
N ASP A 569 11.76 7.01 -17.25
CA ASP A 569 10.80 5.91 -17.50
C ASP A 569 11.38 4.54 -17.08
N ASP A 570 12.70 4.35 -17.18
CA ASP A 570 13.46 3.14 -16.80
C ASP A 570 13.45 2.84 -15.30
N TRP A 571 13.18 3.86 -14.46
CA TRP A 571 13.02 3.68 -13.01
C TRP A 571 11.86 2.75 -12.64
N LEU A 572 10.94 2.51 -13.57
CA LEU A 572 9.76 1.66 -13.38
C LEU A 572 9.83 0.36 -14.17
N ASP A 573 10.97 0.04 -14.79
CA ASP A 573 11.17 -1.21 -15.51
C ASP A 573 11.05 -2.42 -14.57
N GLY A 574 10.33 -3.47 -15.02
CA GLY A 574 10.10 -4.67 -14.22
C GLY A 574 8.98 -4.56 -13.17
N ILE A 575 8.28 -3.43 -13.07
CA ILE A 575 7.10 -3.27 -12.19
C ILE A 575 5.83 -3.63 -12.96
N ALA A 576 5.00 -4.48 -12.39
CA ALA A 576 3.66 -4.76 -12.90
C ALA A 576 2.74 -3.54 -12.66
N LEU A 577 2.68 -2.64 -13.65
CA LEU A 577 1.86 -1.43 -13.60
C LEU A 577 0.44 -1.70 -14.11
N PRO A 578 -0.60 -1.01 -13.59
CA PRO A 578 -1.98 -1.18 -14.02
C PRO A 578 -2.23 -0.84 -15.48
N VAL A 579 -1.44 0.09 -16.02
CA VAL A 579 -1.56 0.57 -17.40
C VAL A 579 -0.17 0.60 -18.03
N ALA A 580 -0.08 0.04 -19.24
CA ALA A 580 1.15 0.05 -20.03
C ALA A 580 1.59 1.48 -20.36
N PRO A 581 2.90 1.71 -20.60
CA PRO A 581 3.39 3.00 -21.06
C PRO A 581 2.67 3.44 -22.34
N LEU A 582 2.34 4.73 -22.43
CA LEU A 582 1.77 5.31 -23.65
C LEU A 582 2.89 5.52 -24.68
N ASP A 583 2.82 4.78 -25.79
CA ASP A 583 3.74 4.91 -26.90
C ASP A 583 3.32 6.07 -27.84
N VAL A 584 3.46 7.30 -27.33
CA VAL A 584 3.21 8.51 -28.11
C VAL A 584 4.48 9.35 -28.11
N THR A 585 5.11 9.44 -29.28
CA THR A 585 6.30 10.28 -29.49
C THR A 585 5.95 11.77 -29.40
N VAL A 586 6.95 12.59 -29.02
CA VAL A 586 6.78 14.04 -28.94
C VAL A 586 6.42 14.62 -30.32
N ASP A 587 6.99 14.08 -31.40
CA ASP A 587 6.73 14.53 -32.76
C ASP A 587 5.30 14.26 -33.21
N ARG A 588 4.79 13.06 -32.94
CA ARG A 588 3.38 12.71 -33.22
C ARG A 588 2.45 13.61 -32.43
N LEU A 589 2.74 13.85 -31.15
CA LEU A 589 1.95 14.74 -30.32
C LEU A 589 1.99 16.19 -30.83
N ALA A 590 3.16 16.68 -31.25
CA ALA A 590 3.32 18.02 -31.80
C ALA A 590 2.53 18.21 -33.11
N ALA A 591 2.53 17.20 -33.99
CA ALA A 591 1.74 17.20 -35.23
C ALA A 591 0.23 17.31 -34.94
N LEU A 592 -0.29 16.52 -33.98
CA LEU A 592 -1.69 16.55 -33.59
C LEU A 592 -2.11 17.86 -32.91
N LEU A 593 -1.18 18.59 -32.30
CA LEU A 593 -1.48 19.86 -31.64
C LEU A 593 -1.55 21.03 -32.62
N GLN A 594 -1.25 20.85 -33.91
CA GLN A 594 -1.35 21.86 -34.96
C GLN A 594 -2.64 21.65 -35.79
N PRO A 595 -3.44 22.70 -36.11
CA PRO A 595 -3.24 24.14 -35.86
C PRO A 595 -3.88 24.64 -34.54
N GLY A 596 -3.87 23.82 -33.48
CA GLY A 596 -4.51 24.12 -32.20
C GLY A 596 -5.95 23.60 -32.08
N PRO A 597 -6.21 22.29 -32.31
CA PRO A 597 -7.53 21.68 -32.17
C PRO A 597 -8.10 21.79 -30.75
N SER A 598 -9.34 21.30 -30.54
CA SER A 598 -9.88 21.23 -29.19
C SER A 598 -9.20 20.09 -28.43
N ALA A 599 -9.09 20.23 -27.10
CA ALA A 599 -8.53 19.17 -26.26
C ALA A 599 -9.38 17.90 -26.25
N GLY A 600 -10.66 17.98 -26.67
CA GLY A 600 -11.53 16.83 -26.82
C GLY A 600 -11.15 15.99 -28.05
N ASP A 601 -10.91 16.66 -29.18
CA ASP A 601 -10.60 16.00 -30.45
C ASP A 601 -9.27 15.24 -30.36
N VAL A 602 -8.22 15.88 -29.85
CA VAL A 602 -6.90 15.24 -29.65
C VAL A 602 -6.98 14.07 -28.66
N ALA A 603 -7.80 14.19 -27.62
CA ALA A 603 -7.98 13.11 -26.66
C ALA A 603 -8.68 11.92 -27.32
N SER A 604 -9.74 12.17 -28.11
CA SER A 604 -10.46 11.14 -28.86
C SER A 604 -9.57 10.43 -29.87
N GLU A 605 -8.76 11.18 -30.62
CA GLU A 605 -7.84 10.64 -31.63
C GLU A 605 -6.75 9.75 -31.02
N LEU A 606 -6.25 10.11 -29.84
CA LEU A 606 -5.27 9.31 -29.11
C LEU A 606 -5.91 8.17 -28.28
N GLY A 607 -7.24 8.04 -28.28
CA GLY A 607 -7.95 7.08 -27.43
C GLY A 607 -7.78 7.35 -25.92
N LEU A 608 -7.47 8.59 -25.55
CA LEU A 608 -7.21 9.04 -24.19
C LEU A 608 -8.41 9.78 -23.62
N THR A 609 -8.52 9.79 -22.29
CA THR A 609 -9.36 10.78 -21.62
C THR A 609 -8.73 12.17 -21.72
N MET A 610 -9.54 13.24 -21.69
CA MET A 610 -9.03 14.64 -21.62
C MET A 610 -8.03 14.85 -20.48
N HIS A 611 -8.17 14.04 -19.43
CA HIS A 611 -7.37 14.06 -18.23
C HIS A 611 -5.99 13.41 -18.42
N GLN A 612 -5.92 12.25 -19.07
CA GLN A 612 -4.66 11.65 -19.48
C GLN A 612 -3.94 12.53 -20.50
N LEU A 613 -4.66 13.12 -21.47
CA LEU A 613 -4.06 14.09 -22.39
C LEU A 613 -3.39 15.24 -21.63
N ARG A 614 -4.05 15.81 -20.61
CA ARG A 614 -3.45 16.90 -19.80
C ARG A 614 -2.17 16.46 -19.09
N LEU A 615 -2.15 15.25 -18.52
CA LEU A 615 -0.95 14.72 -17.86
C LEU A 615 0.17 14.44 -18.87
N LEU A 616 -0.15 13.96 -20.07
CA LEU A 616 0.79 13.74 -21.16
C LEU A 616 1.40 15.05 -21.65
N LEU A 617 0.58 16.09 -21.82
CA LEU A 617 1.06 17.43 -22.19
C LEU A 617 1.95 18.03 -21.09
N GLU A 618 1.61 17.80 -19.81
CA GLU A 618 2.41 18.23 -18.67
C GLU A 618 3.77 17.52 -18.60
N SER A 619 3.81 16.19 -18.80
CA SER A 619 5.05 15.41 -18.74
C SER A 619 5.98 15.69 -19.92
N ARG A 620 5.42 15.95 -21.11
CA ARG A 620 6.19 16.27 -22.32
C ARG A 620 6.46 17.77 -22.48
N GLY A 621 5.89 18.61 -21.62
CA GLY A 621 6.08 20.07 -21.65
C GLY A 621 5.52 20.76 -22.89
N VAL A 622 4.49 20.20 -23.55
CA VAL A 622 3.92 20.70 -24.80
C VAL A 622 2.53 21.34 -24.59
N SER A 623 2.11 22.17 -25.55
CA SER A 623 0.83 22.89 -25.54
C SER A 623 0.31 23.06 -26.97
N ALA A 624 -0.99 23.36 -27.12
CA ALA A 624 -1.65 23.66 -28.39
C ALA A 624 -2.03 25.14 -28.46
N PRO A 625 -1.06 26.05 -28.67
CA PRO A 625 -1.36 27.45 -28.90
C PRO A 625 -2.26 27.58 -30.14
N LYS A 626 -3.16 28.56 -30.12
CA LYS A 626 -3.79 28.99 -31.36
C LYS A 626 -2.82 29.91 -32.09
N PRO A 627 -2.76 29.90 -33.43
CA PRO A 627 -2.09 30.94 -34.17
C PRO A 627 -2.60 32.30 -33.68
N PRO A 628 -1.72 33.28 -33.43
CA PRO A 628 -2.19 34.63 -33.14
C PRO A 628 -3.01 35.08 -34.34
N GLU A 629 -4.31 35.26 -34.15
CA GLU A 629 -5.11 35.96 -35.15
C GLU A 629 -4.49 37.36 -35.27
N PRO A 630 -3.99 37.79 -36.45
CA PRO A 630 -3.61 39.16 -36.65
C PRO A 630 -4.89 39.98 -36.53
N ARG A 631 -5.20 40.42 -35.31
CA ARG A 631 -6.16 41.49 -35.11
C ARG A 631 -5.47 42.69 -35.76
N GLY A 632 -5.94 43.03 -36.96
CA GLY A 632 -5.41 44.13 -37.75
C GLY A 632 -5.21 45.39 -36.91
N PRO A 633 -4.39 46.34 -37.39
CA PRO A 633 -4.25 47.65 -36.74
C PRO A 633 -5.66 48.13 -36.40
N GLY A 634 -5.91 48.42 -35.13
CA GLY A 634 -7.22 48.92 -34.70
C GLY A 634 -7.59 50.06 -35.62
N HIS A 635 -8.79 50.02 -36.21
CA HIS A 635 -9.23 50.97 -37.24
C HIS A 635 -8.65 52.37 -36.97
N LEU A 636 -7.62 52.74 -37.72
CA LEU A 636 -7.00 54.07 -37.70
C LEU A 636 -7.76 55.03 -38.62
N THR A 637 -8.77 54.54 -39.34
CA THR A 637 -9.73 55.35 -40.09
C THR A 637 -10.83 55.86 -39.17
N PRO A 638 -11.02 57.18 -39.06
CA PRO A 638 -12.21 57.76 -38.44
C PRO A 638 -13.46 57.11 -39.03
N ARG A 639 -14.39 56.66 -38.18
CA ARG A 639 -15.67 56.13 -38.65
C ARG A 639 -16.38 57.21 -39.46
N GLN A 640 -16.92 56.85 -40.62
CA GLN A 640 -17.63 57.76 -41.51
C GLN A 640 -19.15 57.52 -41.41
N GLY A 641 -19.96 58.50 -41.83
CA GLY A 641 -21.42 58.41 -41.82
C GLY A 641 -22.04 58.51 -40.42
N ASP A 642 -23.08 57.72 -40.14
CA ASP A 642 -23.85 57.79 -38.89
C ASP A 642 -23.08 57.34 -37.64
N LEU A 643 -21.91 56.71 -37.82
CA LEU A 643 -20.99 56.35 -36.74
C LEU A 643 -19.82 57.33 -36.56
N ALA A 644 -19.75 58.42 -37.33
CA ALA A 644 -18.77 59.48 -37.14
C ALA A 644 -19.00 60.22 -35.81
N PRO A 645 -17.94 60.69 -35.10
CA PRO A 645 -18.06 61.23 -33.74
C PRO A 645 -19.14 62.32 -33.59
N ASP A 646 -19.19 63.28 -34.51
CA ASP A 646 -20.13 64.40 -34.44
C ASP A 646 -21.56 63.97 -34.73
N ARG A 647 -21.75 63.11 -35.73
CA ARG A 647 -23.07 62.56 -36.09
C ARG A 647 -23.59 61.63 -35.00
N LEU A 648 -22.73 60.80 -34.43
CA LEU A 648 -23.04 59.89 -33.33
C LEU A 648 -23.37 60.66 -32.04
N ARG A 649 -22.71 61.79 -31.77
CA ARG A 649 -23.05 62.70 -30.67
C ARG A 649 -24.42 63.35 -30.91
N HIS A 650 -24.69 63.83 -32.11
CA HIS A 650 -26.02 64.37 -32.47
C HIS A 650 -27.12 63.30 -32.34
N LEU A 651 -26.91 62.07 -32.81
CA LEU A 651 -27.91 60.99 -32.72
C LEU A 651 -28.11 60.49 -31.26
N TYR A 652 -27.03 60.32 -30.49
CA TYR A 652 -27.08 59.72 -29.15
C TYR A 652 -27.33 60.71 -28.02
N VAL A 653 -26.76 61.92 -28.09
CA VAL A 653 -26.84 62.94 -27.03
C VAL A 653 -27.95 63.94 -27.33
N GLU A 654 -27.99 64.50 -28.54
CA GLU A 654 -28.91 65.61 -28.87
C GLU A 654 -30.31 65.11 -29.27
N ARG A 655 -30.41 64.09 -30.13
CA ARG A 655 -31.69 63.48 -30.54
C ARG A 655 -32.20 62.40 -29.58
N GLY A 656 -31.41 62.00 -28.60
CA GLY A 656 -31.85 61.05 -27.58
C GLY A 656 -32.04 59.59 -28.04
N MET A 657 -31.60 59.20 -29.24
CA MET A 657 -31.83 57.85 -29.80
C MET A 657 -31.15 56.74 -28.98
N GLN A 658 -31.74 55.54 -28.91
CA GLN A 658 -31.11 54.40 -28.23
C GLN A 658 -30.05 53.74 -29.11
N GLN A 659 -29.11 53.02 -28.50
CA GLN A 659 -28.02 52.33 -29.23
C GLN A 659 -28.55 51.35 -30.28
N LYS A 660 -29.73 50.77 -30.06
CA LYS A 660 -30.39 49.87 -31.02
C LYS A 660 -30.92 50.62 -32.25
N ASP A 661 -31.54 51.77 -32.04
CA ASP A 661 -32.10 52.58 -33.14
C ASP A 661 -30.99 53.20 -33.98
N ILE A 662 -29.89 53.62 -33.34
CA ILE A 662 -28.68 54.09 -34.03
C ILE A 662 -28.04 52.94 -34.81
N ALA A 663 -28.09 51.70 -34.29
CA ALA A 663 -27.57 50.54 -34.98
C ALA A 663 -28.39 50.19 -36.23
N GLU A 664 -29.73 50.32 -36.17
CA GLU A 664 -30.62 50.17 -37.33
C GLU A 664 -30.37 51.27 -38.38
N VAL A 665 -30.24 52.53 -37.97
CA VAL A 665 -29.94 53.65 -38.90
C VAL A 665 -28.57 53.49 -39.55
N ALA A 666 -27.57 53.06 -38.79
CA ALA A 666 -26.21 52.87 -39.28
C ALA A 666 -25.98 51.51 -39.97
N GLY A 667 -27.01 50.66 -40.09
CA GLY A 667 -26.89 49.32 -40.70
C GLY A 667 -25.89 48.39 -40.00
N CYS A 668 -25.69 48.53 -38.68
CA CYS A 668 -24.69 47.80 -37.91
C CYS A 668 -25.28 47.15 -36.65
N SER A 669 -24.47 46.44 -35.86
CA SER A 669 -24.93 45.85 -34.60
C SER A 669 -24.91 46.87 -33.45
N PRO A 670 -25.77 46.73 -32.42
CA PRO A 670 -25.74 47.58 -31.23
C PRO A 670 -24.39 47.61 -30.50
N ASP A 671 -23.62 46.51 -30.60
CA ASP A 671 -22.27 46.45 -30.05
C ASP A 671 -21.31 47.36 -30.81
N ILE A 672 -21.43 47.46 -32.14
CA ILE A 672 -20.62 48.36 -32.97
C ILE A 672 -20.88 49.83 -32.60
N VAL A 673 -22.14 50.22 -32.35
CA VAL A 673 -22.50 51.55 -31.85
C VAL A 673 -21.91 51.81 -30.46
N ARG A 674 -22.00 50.82 -29.56
CA ARG A 674 -21.42 50.91 -28.21
C ARG A 674 -19.90 51.09 -28.23
N TYR A 675 -19.20 50.37 -29.11
CA TYR A 675 -17.77 50.55 -29.32
C TYR A 675 -17.47 51.94 -29.90
N SER A 676 -18.26 52.41 -30.87
CA SER A 676 -18.13 53.74 -31.48
C SER A 676 -18.30 54.87 -30.45
N LEU A 677 -19.27 54.75 -29.53
CA LEU A 677 -19.49 55.72 -28.45
C LEU A 677 -18.30 55.80 -27.48
N LYS A 678 -17.72 54.66 -27.13
CA LYS A 678 -16.51 54.61 -26.29
C LYS A 678 -15.29 55.18 -27.01
N GLU A 679 -15.16 54.91 -28.30
CA GLU A 679 -14.07 55.37 -29.16
C GLU A 679 -14.10 56.89 -29.34
N ALA A 680 -15.30 57.47 -29.51
CA ALA A 680 -15.53 58.91 -29.60
C ALA A 680 -15.53 59.65 -28.23
N ALA A 681 -15.20 58.95 -27.14
CA ALA A 681 -15.26 59.46 -25.77
C ALA A 681 -16.62 60.09 -25.39
N ILE A 682 -17.72 59.62 -26.01
CA ILE A 682 -19.08 60.06 -25.68
C ILE A 682 -19.52 59.23 -24.47
N PRO A 683 -19.86 59.87 -23.34
CA PRO A 683 -20.26 59.14 -22.14
C PRO A 683 -21.51 58.32 -22.44
N LEU A 684 -21.40 57.00 -22.24
CA LEU A 684 -22.57 56.13 -22.26
C LEU A 684 -23.55 56.63 -21.21
N ARG A 685 -24.84 56.73 -21.54
CA ARG A 685 -25.85 57.11 -20.55
C ARG A 685 -25.69 56.22 -19.32
N PRO A 686 -25.63 56.81 -18.12
CA PRO A 686 -25.49 56.02 -16.91
C PRO A 686 -26.64 55.02 -16.84
N ARG A 687 -26.34 53.78 -16.48
CA ARG A 687 -27.39 52.87 -16.03
C ARG A 687 -28.06 53.55 -14.83
N ARG A 688 -29.39 53.69 -14.87
CA ARG A 688 -30.16 54.16 -13.70
C ARG A 688 -29.68 53.47 -12.43
N ALA A 689 -29.50 54.23 -11.36
CA ALA A 689 -29.07 53.68 -10.08
C ALA A 689 -30.09 52.64 -9.60
N ALA A 690 -29.62 51.64 -8.83
CA ALA A 690 -30.51 50.62 -8.30
C ALA A 690 -31.66 51.28 -7.50
N GLY A 691 -32.91 50.98 -7.88
CA GLY A 691 -34.12 51.53 -7.24
C GLY A 691 -34.56 52.92 -7.71
N GLU A 692 -33.90 53.53 -8.71
CA GLU A 692 -34.32 54.82 -9.29
C GLU A 692 -35.61 54.67 -10.13
N LEU A 693 -35.73 53.58 -10.89
CA LEU A 693 -36.94 53.26 -11.66
C LEU A 693 -38.17 53.05 -10.75
N ALA A 694 -37.98 52.46 -9.57
CA ALA A 694 -39.03 52.28 -8.57
C ALA A 694 -39.51 53.61 -7.95
N ARG A 695 -38.64 54.63 -7.92
CA ARG A 695 -38.98 55.97 -7.41
C ARG A 695 -39.62 56.87 -8.45
N SER A 696 -39.33 56.65 -9.72
CA SER A 696 -39.82 57.47 -10.84
C SER A 696 -41.18 57.05 -11.41
N VAL A 697 -41.67 55.86 -11.04
CA VAL A 697 -42.91 55.28 -11.58
C VAL A 697 -43.90 55.11 -10.44
N ASP A 698 -45.09 55.67 -10.59
CA ASP A 698 -46.20 55.46 -9.65
C ASP A 698 -46.72 54.00 -9.79
N PRO A 699 -46.76 53.21 -8.70
CA PRO A 699 -47.33 51.87 -8.71
C PRO A 699 -48.77 51.81 -9.23
N ALA A 700 -49.61 52.82 -8.96
CA ALA A 700 -51.00 52.85 -9.41
C ALA A 700 -51.10 53.06 -10.93
N TRP A 701 -50.27 53.96 -11.47
CA TRP A 701 -50.12 54.18 -12.92
C TRP A 701 -49.62 52.91 -13.62
N LEU A 702 -48.59 52.25 -13.08
CA LEU A 702 -48.04 51.03 -13.68
C LEU A 702 -49.07 49.90 -13.69
N ALA A 703 -49.88 49.77 -12.64
CA ALA A 703 -50.98 48.82 -12.58
C ALA A 703 -52.08 49.14 -13.61
N THR A 704 -52.38 50.42 -13.84
CA THR A 704 -53.35 50.83 -14.88
C THR A 704 -52.82 50.57 -16.29
N GLU A 705 -51.59 50.99 -16.61
CA GLU A 705 -51.01 50.80 -17.94
C GLU A 705 -50.78 49.33 -18.29
N TYR A 706 -50.29 48.54 -17.33
CA TYR A 706 -50.05 47.12 -17.53
C TYR A 706 -51.36 46.33 -17.42
N TYR A 707 -52.05 46.34 -16.29
CA TYR A 707 -53.20 45.45 -16.07
C TYR A 707 -54.50 45.91 -16.76
N VAL A 708 -54.82 47.21 -16.70
CA VAL A 708 -56.10 47.74 -17.22
C VAL A 708 -56.03 48.02 -18.72
N LYS A 709 -54.97 48.69 -19.19
CA LYS A 709 -54.78 49.03 -20.62
C LYS A 709 -54.10 47.93 -21.44
N ARG A 710 -53.76 46.80 -20.82
CA ARG A 710 -53.15 45.60 -21.44
C ARG A 710 -51.88 45.84 -22.25
N ARG A 711 -51.06 46.81 -21.87
CA ARG A 711 -49.79 47.09 -22.56
C ARG A 711 -48.71 46.11 -22.11
N THR A 712 -47.85 45.66 -23.02
CA THR A 712 -46.79 44.70 -22.65
C THR A 712 -45.70 45.39 -21.83
N ALA A 713 -45.02 44.64 -20.97
CA ALA A 713 -43.88 45.16 -20.20
C ALA A 713 -42.74 45.69 -21.10
N ALA A 714 -42.66 45.21 -22.36
CA ALA A 714 -41.72 45.71 -23.35
C ALA A 714 -42.15 47.07 -23.94
N ASP A 715 -43.44 47.31 -24.15
CA ASP A 715 -43.98 48.59 -24.62
C ASP A 715 -43.86 49.68 -23.54
N ILE A 716 -44.22 49.34 -22.30
CA ILE A 716 -44.06 50.23 -21.14
C ILE A 716 -42.57 50.50 -20.90
N GLY A 717 -41.72 49.50 -21.05
CA GLY A 717 -40.27 49.66 -21.01
C GLY A 717 -39.77 50.64 -22.07
N ARG A 718 -40.25 50.54 -23.30
CA ARG A 718 -39.90 51.45 -24.41
C ARG A 718 -40.27 52.90 -24.09
N GLU A 719 -41.48 53.14 -23.58
CA GLU A 719 -41.95 54.50 -23.22
C GLU A 719 -41.16 55.08 -22.05
N LEU A 720 -40.85 54.27 -21.04
CA LEU A 720 -40.05 54.70 -19.88
C LEU A 720 -38.54 54.68 -20.14
N ASN A 721 -38.10 54.44 -21.38
CA ASN A 721 -36.70 54.31 -21.78
C ASN A 721 -35.90 53.32 -20.89
N THR A 722 -36.49 52.14 -20.63
CA THR A 722 -35.91 51.05 -19.83
C THR A 722 -36.15 49.68 -20.48
N GLY A 723 -35.42 48.65 -20.04
CA GLY A 723 -35.62 47.29 -20.55
C GLY A 723 -36.87 46.65 -19.96
N GLY A 724 -37.61 45.86 -20.76
CA GLY A 724 -38.83 45.17 -20.31
C GLY A 724 -38.63 44.33 -19.03
N ASN A 725 -37.46 43.69 -18.88
CA ASN A 725 -37.10 42.95 -17.66
C ASN A 725 -37.06 43.81 -16.38
N SER A 726 -36.78 45.11 -16.50
CA SER A 726 -36.79 46.02 -15.35
C SER A 726 -38.23 46.36 -14.92
N ILE A 727 -39.16 46.46 -15.87
CA ILE A 727 -40.60 46.60 -15.57
C ILE A 727 -41.15 45.31 -14.97
N THR A 728 -40.75 44.15 -15.50
CA THR A 728 -41.10 42.84 -14.94
C THR A 728 -40.66 42.69 -13.47
N LYS A 729 -39.47 43.18 -13.12
CA LYS A 729 -38.99 43.20 -11.73
C LYS A 729 -39.78 44.15 -10.82
N LEU A 730 -40.31 45.26 -11.35
CA LEU A 730 -41.17 46.17 -10.57
C LEU A 730 -42.56 45.59 -10.34
N LEU A 731 -43.13 44.93 -11.35
CA LEU A 731 -44.39 44.19 -11.21
C LEU A 731 -44.28 43.11 -10.13
N ASP A 732 -43.16 42.40 -10.07
CA ASP A 732 -42.89 41.40 -9.02
C ASP A 732 -42.67 42.04 -7.64
N ALA A 733 -41.99 43.19 -7.58
CA ALA A 733 -41.70 43.89 -6.33
C ALA A 733 -42.92 44.58 -5.70
N TRP A 734 -43.91 44.95 -6.51
CA TRP A 734 -45.15 45.63 -6.06
C TRP A 734 -46.38 44.73 -6.16
N GLU A 735 -46.19 43.44 -6.39
CA GLU A 735 -47.25 42.41 -6.44
C GLU A 735 -48.38 42.73 -7.43
N ILE A 736 -48.08 43.47 -8.51
CA ILE A 736 -49.06 43.79 -9.56
C ILE A 736 -49.30 42.51 -10.40
N PRO A 737 -50.55 42.03 -10.54
CA PRO A 737 -50.83 40.79 -11.24
C PRO A 737 -50.35 40.81 -12.70
N ARG A 738 -49.63 39.76 -13.12
CA ARG A 738 -49.23 39.61 -14.52
C ARG A 738 -50.44 39.26 -15.39
N HIS A 739 -50.44 39.74 -16.64
CA HIS A 739 -51.37 39.20 -17.62
C HIS A 739 -51.29 37.67 -17.63
N PRO A 740 -52.42 36.98 -17.83
CA PRO A 740 -52.38 35.59 -18.28
C PRO A 740 -51.54 35.59 -19.56
N ALA A 741 -50.44 34.85 -19.57
CA ALA A 741 -49.45 34.92 -20.63
C ALA A 741 -50.09 34.76 -22.01
N SER A 742 -50.19 35.84 -22.78
CA SER A 742 -50.47 35.79 -24.20
C SER A 742 -49.25 35.20 -24.90
N GLY A 743 -49.32 33.91 -25.19
CA GLY A 743 -48.48 33.18 -26.13
C GLY A 743 -47.00 33.03 -25.71
N HIS A 744 -46.57 31.79 -25.48
CA HIS A 744 -45.20 31.34 -25.21
C HIS A 744 -44.78 31.27 -23.74
N THR A 745 -45.71 30.85 -22.88
CA THR A 745 -45.31 29.96 -21.79
C THR A 745 -45.50 28.54 -22.31
N PRO A 746 -44.46 27.68 -22.35
CA PRO A 746 -44.69 26.26 -22.56
C PRO A 746 -45.66 25.81 -21.46
N PRO A 747 -46.69 25.00 -21.77
CA PRO A 747 -47.64 24.58 -20.75
C PRO A 747 -46.90 23.98 -19.55
N PRO A 748 -47.39 24.13 -18.31
CA PRO A 748 -46.89 23.29 -17.23
C PRO A 748 -47.05 21.86 -17.73
N ARG A 749 -45.93 21.15 -17.90
CA ARG A 749 -45.99 19.74 -18.28
C ARG A 749 -46.84 19.08 -17.20
N ILE A 750 -48.06 18.68 -17.56
CA ILE A 750 -48.85 17.76 -16.76
C ILE A 750 -47.93 16.55 -16.63
N HIS A 751 -47.30 16.40 -15.47
CA HIS A 751 -46.55 15.20 -15.17
C HIS A 751 -47.61 14.13 -14.94
N THR A 752 -48.01 13.46 -16.02
CA THR A 752 -48.77 12.22 -15.95
C THR A 752 -48.03 11.32 -14.98
N ASN A 753 -48.73 10.84 -13.96
CA ASN A 753 -48.10 9.97 -13.00
C ASN A 753 -47.64 8.73 -13.78
N PRO A 754 -46.32 8.44 -13.81
CA PRO A 754 -45.78 7.36 -14.63
C PRO A 754 -46.37 5.99 -14.29
N PHE A 755 -47.03 5.87 -13.13
CA PHE A 755 -47.66 4.65 -12.66
C PHE A 755 -49.19 4.61 -12.85
N ASP A 756 -49.81 5.60 -13.53
CA ASP A 756 -51.28 5.67 -13.73
C ASP A 756 -51.84 4.51 -14.57
N GLY A 757 -51.01 3.86 -15.41
CA GLY A 757 -51.40 2.70 -16.23
C GLY A 757 -51.22 1.33 -15.56
N LEU A 758 -50.73 1.28 -14.31
CA LEU A 758 -50.46 0.02 -13.60
C LEU A 758 -51.65 -0.41 -12.74
N PRO A 759 -52.01 -1.72 -12.70
CA PRO A 759 -53.12 -2.24 -11.90
C PRO A 759 -52.75 -2.35 -10.40
N VAL A 760 -52.12 -1.33 -9.82
CA VAL A 760 -51.62 -1.33 -8.44
C VAL A 760 -52.04 -0.04 -7.73
N LYS A 761 -52.70 -0.19 -6.57
CA LYS A 761 -53.10 0.95 -5.74
C LYS A 761 -51.87 1.58 -5.07
N LEU A 762 -51.48 2.78 -5.55
CA LEU A 762 -50.36 3.55 -5.01
C LEU A 762 -50.62 4.06 -3.58
N SER A 763 -49.61 3.98 -2.72
CA SER A 763 -49.64 4.54 -1.37
C SER A 763 -49.70 6.08 -1.39
N PRO A 764 -50.20 6.74 -0.32
CA PRO A 764 -50.26 8.21 -0.25
C PRO A 764 -48.90 8.91 -0.36
N ALA A 765 -47.81 8.24 0.02
CA ALA A 765 -46.46 8.75 -0.14
C ALA A 765 -45.97 8.60 -1.59
N MET A 766 -46.24 7.46 -2.24
CA MET A 766 -45.85 7.23 -3.63
C MET A 766 -46.58 8.15 -4.60
N ARG A 767 -47.88 8.40 -4.39
CA ARG A 767 -48.66 9.39 -5.18
C ARG A 767 -48.08 10.80 -5.11
N ARG A 768 -47.57 11.22 -3.95
CA ARG A 768 -46.97 12.55 -3.78
C ARG A 768 -45.59 12.66 -4.43
N ILE A 769 -44.87 11.55 -4.57
CA ILE A 769 -43.59 11.50 -5.28
C ILE A 769 -43.80 11.47 -6.79
N SER A 770 -44.77 10.68 -7.28
CA SER A 770 -44.94 10.41 -8.71
C SER A 770 -45.39 11.65 -9.51
N ILE A 771 -46.09 12.58 -8.89
CA ILE A 771 -46.50 13.88 -9.49
C ILE A 771 -45.36 14.91 -9.63
N ARG A 772 -44.15 14.61 -9.13
CA ARG A 772 -43.00 15.54 -9.17
C ARG A 772 -42.15 15.30 -10.42
N GLN A 773 -41.55 16.37 -10.95
CA GLN A 773 -40.58 16.30 -12.05
C GLN A 773 -39.39 15.42 -11.66
N ASN A 774 -38.93 14.54 -12.57
CA ASN A 774 -37.82 13.60 -12.37
C ASN A 774 -38.05 12.54 -11.27
N SER A 775 -39.30 12.26 -10.91
CA SER A 775 -39.68 11.26 -9.90
C SER A 775 -39.14 9.86 -10.22
N LEU A 776 -39.21 9.42 -11.48
CA LEU A 776 -38.72 8.12 -11.94
C LEU A 776 -37.21 7.95 -11.70
N THR A 777 -36.42 8.92 -12.15
CA THR A 777 -34.95 8.93 -11.99
C THR A 777 -34.55 9.00 -10.51
N ALA A 778 -35.31 9.76 -9.71
CA ALA A 778 -35.08 9.88 -8.28
C ALA A 778 -35.43 8.58 -7.52
N LEU A 779 -36.52 7.88 -7.90
CA LEU A 779 -36.91 6.58 -7.34
C LEU A 779 -35.92 5.48 -7.71
N ARG A 780 -35.49 5.40 -8.98
CA ARG A 780 -34.42 4.48 -9.44
C ARG A 780 -33.13 4.70 -8.64
N SER A 781 -32.74 5.96 -8.41
CA SER A 781 -31.57 6.30 -7.57
C SER A 781 -31.76 5.89 -6.11
N ALA A 782 -32.95 6.10 -5.54
CA ALA A 782 -33.25 5.82 -4.13
C ALA A 782 -33.28 4.30 -3.82
N VAL A 783 -33.79 3.49 -4.75
CA VAL A 783 -33.87 2.02 -4.61
C VAL A 783 -32.51 1.35 -4.51
N LEU A 784 -31.48 1.95 -5.14
CA LEU A 784 -30.11 1.42 -5.23
C LEU A 784 -29.20 1.88 -4.08
N VAL A 785 -29.66 2.77 -3.20
CA VAL A 785 -28.88 3.26 -2.04
C VAL A 785 -28.60 2.22 -0.95
N PRO A 786 -29.57 1.34 -0.58
CA PRO A 786 -29.36 0.38 0.50
C PRO A 786 -28.20 -0.59 0.18
N GLY A 787 -27.23 -0.71 1.09
CA GLY A 787 -26.05 -1.58 0.93
C GLY A 787 -24.73 -0.82 0.79
N TYR A 788 -24.76 0.45 0.39
CA TYR A 788 -23.56 1.27 0.31
C TYR A 788 -23.12 1.84 1.68
N PRO A 789 -21.81 1.89 1.97
CA PRO A 789 -21.29 2.40 3.24
C PRO A 789 -21.60 3.89 3.45
N THR A 790 -21.73 4.67 2.38
CA THR A 790 -22.11 6.09 2.41
C THR A 790 -22.96 6.51 1.20
N ARG A 791 -23.68 7.64 1.30
CA ARG A 791 -24.32 8.28 0.14
C ARG A 791 -23.31 8.67 -0.95
N ARG A 792 -22.06 8.98 -0.55
CA ARG A 792 -20.99 9.37 -1.47
C ARG A 792 -20.51 8.18 -2.30
N SER A 793 -20.35 7.01 -1.68
CA SER A 793 -20.01 5.77 -2.40
C SER A 793 -21.17 5.31 -3.29
N ALA A 794 -22.42 5.47 -2.84
CA ALA A 794 -23.59 5.18 -3.67
C ALA A 794 -23.65 6.08 -4.92
N ALA A 795 -23.50 7.41 -4.76
CA ALA A 795 -23.48 8.34 -5.88
C ALA A 795 -22.36 8.02 -6.89
N LEU A 796 -21.21 7.59 -6.37
CA LEU A 796 -20.04 7.25 -7.16
C LEU A 796 -20.21 5.96 -7.97
N ALA A 797 -20.72 4.90 -7.33
CA ALA A 797 -21.02 3.63 -7.99
C ALA A 797 -22.12 3.78 -9.06
N LEU A 798 -23.10 4.66 -8.82
CA LEU A 798 -24.25 4.87 -9.70
C LEU A 798 -24.01 5.80 -10.88
N GLY A 799 -22.84 6.42 -10.98
CA GLY A 799 -22.63 7.30 -12.13
C GLY A 799 -23.10 8.75 -11.95
N ILE A 800 -23.55 9.16 -10.76
CA ILE A 800 -24.36 10.38 -10.61
C ILE A 800 -23.57 11.46 -9.83
N PRO A 801 -23.47 12.70 -10.35
CA PRO A 801 -22.89 13.82 -9.59
C PRO A 801 -23.54 13.97 -8.22
N ARG A 802 -22.73 14.12 -7.17
CA ARG A 802 -23.20 14.16 -5.76
C ARG A 802 -24.31 15.18 -5.51
N THR A 803 -24.26 16.33 -6.20
CA THR A 803 -25.27 17.39 -6.12
C THR A 803 -26.62 16.89 -6.64
N THR A 804 -26.62 16.26 -7.81
CA THR A 804 -27.79 15.65 -8.46
C THR A 804 -28.33 14.48 -7.63
N PHE A 805 -27.46 13.59 -7.16
CA PHE A 805 -27.86 12.45 -6.32
C PHE A 805 -28.49 12.92 -4.98
N ASN A 806 -27.92 13.93 -4.33
CA ASN A 806 -28.51 14.50 -3.12
C ASN A 806 -29.85 15.21 -3.42
N ALA A 807 -30.01 15.82 -4.60
CA ALA A 807 -31.28 16.39 -5.03
C ALA A 807 -32.34 15.32 -5.23
N HIS A 808 -31.99 14.16 -5.82
CA HIS A 808 -32.89 13.01 -5.96
C HIS A 808 -33.38 12.49 -4.60
N LEU A 809 -32.47 12.30 -3.63
CA LEU A 809 -32.86 11.81 -2.30
C LEU A 809 -33.71 12.83 -1.54
N ARG A 810 -33.39 14.13 -1.65
CA ARG A 810 -34.19 15.21 -1.05
C ARG A 810 -35.59 15.29 -1.67
N LEU A 811 -35.72 15.05 -2.97
CA LEU A 811 -37.01 15.01 -3.65
C LEU A 811 -37.86 13.87 -3.10
N VAL A 812 -37.30 12.65 -2.98
CA VAL A 812 -38.02 11.48 -2.46
C VAL A 812 -38.43 11.67 -1.00
N GLU A 813 -37.52 12.10 -0.13
CA GLU A 813 -37.82 12.30 1.31
C GLU A 813 -38.74 13.50 1.54
N GLY A 814 -38.55 14.60 0.79
CA GLY A 814 -39.38 15.79 0.87
C GLY A 814 -40.81 15.55 0.38
N ALA A 815 -41.01 14.78 -0.68
CA ALA A 815 -42.34 14.42 -1.17
C ALA A 815 -43.01 13.31 -0.32
N ALA A 816 -42.24 12.37 0.24
CA ALA A 816 -42.75 11.36 1.17
C ALA A 816 -43.18 11.97 2.52
N GLY A 817 -42.52 13.05 2.95
CA GLY A 817 -42.76 13.71 4.24
C GLY A 817 -42.17 12.97 5.45
N PHE A 818 -41.28 12.00 5.22
CA PHE A 818 -40.55 11.29 6.27
C PHE A 818 -39.17 10.87 5.77
N ALA A 819 -38.23 10.68 6.72
CA ALA A 819 -36.89 10.20 6.39
C ALA A 819 -36.93 8.75 5.90
N VAL A 820 -36.54 8.53 4.64
CA VAL A 820 -36.45 7.20 4.02
C VAL A 820 -35.15 6.52 4.43
N PHE A 821 -34.07 7.30 4.60
CA PHE A 821 -32.76 6.80 5.01
C PHE A 821 -32.35 7.34 6.38
N ASN A 822 -31.74 6.48 7.21
CA ASN A 822 -31.10 6.94 8.44
C ASN A 822 -29.73 7.56 8.11
N HIS A 823 -29.69 8.90 8.09
CA HIS A 823 -28.48 9.64 7.72
C HIS A 823 -27.33 9.55 8.72
N ARG A 824 -27.52 8.96 9.91
CA ARG A 824 -26.54 8.88 11.00
C ARG A 824 -25.83 7.52 11.11
N LYS A 825 -26.35 6.45 10.51
CA LYS A 825 -25.76 5.09 10.58
C LYS A 825 -24.96 4.75 9.31
N ARG A 826 -23.86 3.98 9.47
CA ARG A 826 -23.04 3.43 8.38
C ARG A 826 -22.97 1.90 8.52
N PRO A 827 -23.31 1.11 7.49
CA PRO A 827 -23.79 1.48 6.15
C PRO A 827 -25.15 2.20 6.18
N VAL A 828 -25.52 2.87 5.08
CA VAL A 828 -26.77 3.63 4.98
C VAL A 828 -27.96 2.68 5.18
N ARG A 829 -28.59 2.73 6.34
CA ARG A 829 -29.76 1.90 6.67
C ARG A 829 -31.05 2.61 6.30
N VAL A 830 -31.99 1.86 5.73
CA VAL A 830 -33.35 2.33 5.44
C VAL A 830 -34.15 2.38 6.74
N THR A 831 -34.98 3.40 6.92
CA THR A 831 -35.93 3.43 8.05
C THR A 831 -37.03 2.37 7.85
N PRO A 832 -37.72 1.89 8.90
CA PRO A 832 -38.81 0.93 8.74
C PRO A 832 -39.90 1.40 7.75
N ARG A 833 -40.29 2.69 7.82
CA ARG A 833 -41.21 3.32 6.86
C ARG A 833 -40.61 3.49 5.46
N GLY A 834 -39.32 3.81 5.37
CA GLY A 834 -38.59 3.88 4.10
C GLY A 834 -38.50 2.52 3.39
N ARG A 835 -38.42 1.42 4.13
CA ARG A 835 -38.34 0.06 3.56
C ARG A 835 -39.63 -0.31 2.82
N THR A 836 -40.78 0.02 3.40
CA THR A 836 -42.09 -0.17 2.75
C THR A 836 -42.19 0.64 1.46
N LEU A 837 -41.77 1.92 1.50
CA LEU A 837 -41.78 2.81 0.33
C LEU A 837 -40.83 2.33 -0.78
N LEU A 838 -39.61 1.90 -0.45
CA LEU A 838 -38.64 1.41 -1.43
C LEU A 838 -39.03 0.04 -2.02
N ASN A 839 -39.71 -0.82 -1.25
CA ASN A 839 -40.25 -2.07 -1.77
C ASN A 839 -41.41 -1.82 -2.75
N GLU A 840 -42.29 -0.86 -2.42
CA GLU A 840 -43.32 -0.39 -3.35
C GLU A 840 -42.70 0.20 -4.62
N ALA A 841 -41.67 1.04 -4.48
CA ALA A 841 -40.94 1.63 -5.62
C ALA A 841 -40.29 0.56 -6.51
N ARG A 842 -39.65 -0.48 -5.93
CA ARG A 842 -39.07 -1.60 -6.70
C ARG A 842 -40.12 -2.32 -7.51
N ARG A 843 -41.26 -2.67 -6.89
CA ARG A 843 -42.34 -3.39 -7.57
C ARG A 843 -42.94 -2.57 -8.71
N LEU A 844 -43.12 -1.26 -8.51
CA LEU A 844 -43.66 -0.36 -9.53
C LEU A 844 -42.66 -0.15 -10.69
N LEU A 845 -41.37 0.02 -10.39
CA LEU A 845 -40.33 0.14 -11.42
C LEU A 845 -40.21 -1.15 -12.24
N GLN A 846 -40.27 -2.33 -11.62
CA GLN A 846 -40.26 -3.61 -12.33
C GLN A 846 -41.46 -3.79 -13.26
N LEU A 847 -42.66 -3.39 -12.81
CA LEU A 847 -43.86 -3.45 -13.65
C LEU A 847 -43.83 -2.46 -14.80
N LEU A 848 -43.21 -1.29 -14.59
CA LEU A 848 -43.02 -0.27 -15.62
C LEU A 848 -42.00 -0.73 -16.68
N ASP A 849 -40.85 -1.24 -16.22
CA ASP A 849 -39.78 -1.76 -17.09
C ASP A 849 -40.25 -3.00 -17.90
N ALA A 850 -41.25 -3.73 -17.41
CA ALA A 850 -41.88 -4.85 -18.15
C ALA A 850 -42.93 -4.42 -19.19
N GLN A 851 -43.40 -3.17 -19.15
CA GLN A 851 -44.36 -2.61 -20.12
C GLN A 851 -43.69 -1.79 -21.24
N GLU A 852 -42.43 -1.40 -21.10
CA GLU A 852 -41.66 -0.77 -22.19
C GLU A 852 -41.14 -1.87 -23.15
N PRO A 853 -41.59 -1.96 -24.43
CA PRO A 853 -40.92 -2.81 -25.40
C PRO A 853 -39.52 -2.26 -25.66
N SER A 854 -38.53 -3.15 -25.75
CA SER A 854 -37.11 -2.86 -25.98
C SER A 854 -36.90 -1.96 -27.21
N ALA A 855 -36.82 -0.65 -27.00
CA ALA A 855 -36.37 0.32 -27.98
C ALA A 855 -35.04 0.91 -27.50
N SER A 856 -33.94 0.19 -27.74
CA SER A 856 -32.57 0.72 -27.82
C SER A 856 -31.57 -0.39 -28.14
N ALA A 857 -31.68 -0.93 -29.35
CA ALA A 857 -30.51 -1.36 -30.10
C ALA A 857 -30.49 -0.49 -31.36
N ASP A 858 -30.09 0.78 -31.19
CA ASP A 858 -29.44 1.61 -32.20
C ASP A 858 -29.22 3.04 -31.68
N VAL A 859 -28.12 3.62 -32.14
CA VAL A 859 -27.66 5.02 -32.02
C VAL A 859 -26.67 5.33 -30.88
N TYR A 860 -25.39 5.21 -31.26
CA TYR A 860 -24.17 6.01 -31.00
C TYR A 860 -24.09 6.96 -29.79
#